data_AF-A0A6M2D603-F1
#
_entry.id   AF-A0A6M2D603-F1
#
_cell.length_a   1.000
_cell.length_b   1.000
_cell.length_c   1.000
_cell.angle_alpha   90.00
_cell.angle_beta   90.00
_cell.angle_gamma   90.00
#
_symmetry.space_group_name_H-M   'P 1'
#
loop_
_entity.id
_entity.type
_entity.pdbx_description
1 polymer ?
#
loop_
_entity_poly.entity_id
_entity_poly.type
_entity_poly.pdbx_seq_one_letter_code
_entity_poly.pdbx_strand_id
1 'polypeptide(L)'
;ANDPPSKKKRMDAIGDWMASDVALIDPDELEVYGSETMATKQLTSYTFEVCDSLINIGPCGKICMGEPAFLSEEFVQNSDADLELVTTAGYGKNGALCVLQRSVRPQVVTTFELPGCVHMWTVMGPPAEKKPPKKAEESGDPASEDKAAEQPLTNTHAFLILSRADSSMILQTDQEINELDHSGFSTQNPTVFAGNLGDGRYVLQVCPMGVRLLDGTRQLQHIPLDVGSSIVAGSLADPHVIIRSVEGLVIHLTLRGDPAAGCRLAVLRPQLTAVKAKILSVCVYKDMSGLFTTRNEEQDEPAKPQKPLPPPKESVDMSSNGVLDDDDEDELLYGESEENPIQKEPVRMTSKEAPSDAKSMFEIKEVAPTYWLFVARENGVLEIYSLPEYKLCFLVKNFPMGQKVLVDSVQMTAPSGTKSEKLSDMSHESMPVVHEILVVGLGIRHSRPVLLARVDEDLLIYEAFPFYETQREGHLKLRFKKMSHDIFLRERKYKTQKPENEEEEKAFQSRQWLHPFSDISGYSGVFLCGYQPYWLFMSSRGELRCHPMFVDGPIYCFAPFHNVNCPKGFLHFNKKGELRISTLPTHLTYDAPWPVRKVPLRCTPHFVNYHVDSKTYCVVTSQPDPCNHLVRFTGEDKEYELLERDSRYIFPTMDKFSLQLLSPVSWETIPNTRVDLDEWEHLTCLKNVMLSSEGTTTGMKGYLALGTNYCYGEDVTSRGRIIILDIIDVVPEPGQPLTKNKIKIVYSKEQKGPVTALSQVVGFLLSAIGQKIYIWQLKDNELVGVAF
;
A
#
# COMPACT_ATOMS: atom_id res chain seq x y z
N ALA A 1 -66.03 40.29 19.15
CA ALA A 1 -65.45 39.27 20.05
C ALA A 1 -65.10 38.08 19.17
N ASN A 2 -63.90 38.10 18.58
CA ASN A 2 -62.68 37.47 19.10
C ASN A 2 -62.76 35.94 18.99
N ASP A 3 -62.29 35.44 17.85
CA ASP A 3 -61.54 34.18 17.79
C ASP A 3 -60.30 34.36 16.89
N PRO A 4 -59.15 33.74 17.22
CA PRO A 4 -57.84 34.12 16.71
C PRO A 4 -57.40 33.35 15.45
N PRO A 5 -56.42 33.88 14.68
CA PRO A 5 -56.00 33.30 13.41
C PRO A 5 -55.04 32.11 13.57
N SER A 6 -55.28 31.11 12.74
CA SER A 6 -54.47 29.90 12.55
C SER A 6 -53.09 30.19 11.95
N LYS A 7 -52.09 29.47 12.47
CA LYS A 7 -50.68 29.42 12.08
C LYS A 7 -50.44 29.50 10.56
N LYS A 8 -49.71 30.53 10.11
CA LYS A 8 -49.03 30.53 8.80
C LYS A 8 -47.75 29.72 8.87
N LYS A 9 -47.66 28.70 8.02
CA LYS A 9 -46.47 27.88 7.76
C LYS A 9 -45.47 28.70 6.94
N ARG A 10 -44.19 28.59 7.30
CA ARG A 10 -43.04 29.28 6.71
C ARG A 10 -42.84 28.81 5.26
N MET A 11 -42.59 29.75 4.35
CA MET A 11 -42.15 29.51 2.98
C MET A 11 -40.74 28.93 2.99
N ASP A 12 -40.57 27.76 2.38
CA ASP A 12 -39.27 27.23 1.97
C ASP A 12 -39.05 27.63 0.51
N ALA A 13 -37.93 28.31 0.26
CA ALA A 13 -37.41 28.61 -1.06
C ALA A 13 -36.26 27.63 -1.38
N ILE A 14 -36.46 26.89 -2.48
CA ILE A 14 -35.48 26.50 -3.50
C ILE A 14 -34.18 25.86 -2.99
N GLY A 15 -34.17 24.53 -2.98
CA GLY A 15 -32.95 23.73 -2.81
C GLY A 15 -33.12 22.23 -3.04
N ASP A 16 -34.26 21.77 -3.58
CA ASP A 16 -34.52 20.35 -3.78
C ASP A 16 -35.33 20.14 -5.08
N TRP A 17 -34.62 20.22 -6.22
CA TRP A 17 -35.11 19.70 -7.50
C TRP A 17 -34.35 18.42 -7.80
N MET A 18 -34.50 17.42 -6.93
CA MET A 18 -34.49 16.05 -7.39
C MET A 18 -35.87 15.75 -7.94
N ALA A 19 -35.92 15.33 -9.20
CA ALA A 19 -37.14 14.93 -9.87
C ALA A 19 -37.85 13.83 -9.06
N SER A 20 -38.97 14.19 -8.42
CA SER A 20 -39.90 13.22 -7.86
C SER A 20 -40.65 12.54 -9.01
N ASP A 21 -40.58 11.23 -9.06
CA ASP A 21 -41.45 10.28 -9.78
C ASP A 21 -42.31 10.83 -10.92
N VAL A 22 -41.88 10.56 -12.16
CA VAL A 22 -42.66 10.71 -13.41
C VAL A 22 -43.79 9.67 -13.51
N ALA A 23 -44.20 9.05 -12.40
CA ALA A 23 -45.28 8.06 -12.33
C ALA A 23 -46.66 8.69 -12.01
N LEU A 24 -46.73 10.02 -11.85
CA LEU A 24 -47.96 10.73 -11.43
C LEU A 24 -48.50 11.73 -12.47
N ILE A 25 -48.04 11.68 -13.72
CA ILE A 25 -48.61 12.50 -14.80
C ILE A 25 -49.72 11.69 -15.48
N ASP A 26 -50.94 12.22 -15.45
CA ASP A 26 -52.12 11.64 -16.07
C ASP A 26 -51.98 11.68 -17.61
N PRO A 27 -52.11 10.55 -18.34
CA PRO A 27 -51.90 10.51 -19.80
C PRO A 27 -52.84 11.41 -20.60
N ASP A 28 -53.99 11.76 -20.03
CA ASP A 28 -55.06 12.49 -20.72
C ASP A 28 -54.86 14.02 -20.73
N GLU A 29 -53.89 14.57 -19.99
CA GLU A 29 -53.61 16.02 -19.95
C GLU A 29 -52.56 16.48 -21.00
N LEU A 30 -51.95 15.55 -21.75
CA LEU A 30 -50.91 15.86 -22.73
C LEU A 30 -51.43 15.98 -24.18
N GLU A 31 -52.72 15.80 -24.45
CA GLU A 31 -53.31 15.76 -25.80
C GLU A 31 -53.81 17.12 -26.36
N VAL A 32 -53.51 18.25 -25.70
CA VAL A 32 -54.07 19.57 -26.11
C VAL A 32 -53.14 20.42 -26.99
N TYR A 33 -51.89 20.00 -27.21
CA TYR A 33 -51.00 20.66 -28.18
C TYR A 33 -50.76 19.75 -29.38
N GLY A 34 -51.06 20.28 -30.56
CA GLY A 34 -51.22 19.55 -31.82
C GLY A 34 -50.05 18.65 -32.21
N SER A 35 -50.37 17.71 -33.10
CA SER A 35 -49.50 16.70 -33.69
C SER A 35 -48.25 17.29 -34.35
N GLU A 36 -47.21 17.55 -33.56
CA GLU A 36 -45.84 17.64 -34.07
C GLU A 36 -45.31 16.22 -34.22
N THR A 37 -44.80 15.91 -35.40
CA THR A 37 -44.05 14.69 -35.70
C THR A 37 -42.95 14.50 -34.67
N MET A 38 -43.22 13.69 -33.64
CA MET A 38 -42.21 13.25 -32.70
C MET A 38 -41.19 12.40 -33.46
N ALA A 39 -40.08 13.01 -33.85
CA ALA A 39 -38.85 12.27 -34.06
C ALA A 39 -38.50 11.62 -32.73
N THR A 40 -38.86 10.34 -32.57
CA THR A 40 -38.57 9.53 -31.38
C THR A 40 -37.06 9.30 -31.29
N LYS A 41 -36.30 10.33 -30.91
CA LYS A 41 -34.92 10.17 -30.47
C LYS A 41 -34.98 9.35 -29.20
N GLN A 42 -34.64 8.06 -29.29
CA GLN A 42 -34.39 7.24 -28.11
C GLN A 42 -33.25 7.90 -27.32
N LEU A 43 -33.60 8.54 -26.21
CA LEU A 43 -32.63 9.09 -25.28
C LEU A 43 -31.97 7.93 -24.53
N THR A 44 -30.71 7.65 -24.85
CA THR A 44 -29.88 6.71 -24.09
C THR A 44 -29.34 7.39 -22.84
N SER A 45 -29.67 6.86 -21.67
CA SER A 45 -29.10 7.28 -20.39
C SER A 45 -27.91 6.40 -20.01
N TYR A 46 -26.81 7.02 -19.58
CA TYR A 46 -25.61 6.32 -19.11
C TYR A 46 -25.43 6.48 -17.60
N THR A 47 -25.04 5.40 -16.92
CA THR A 47 -24.64 5.43 -15.51
C THR A 47 -23.14 5.14 -15.42
N PHE A 48 -22.42 5.99 -14.70
CA PHE A 48 -20.98 5.86 -14.49
C PHE A 48 -20.71 5.35 -13.07
N GLU A 49 -19.83 4.36 -12.96
CA GLU A 49 -19.36 3.81 -11.68
C GLU A 49 -17.84 3.87 -11.61
N VAL A 50 -17.30 4.07 -10.40
CA VAL A 50 -15.86 4.08 -10.16
C VAL A 50 -15.36 2.65 -9.99
N CYS A 51 -14.63 2.12 -10.97
CA CYS A 51 -14.11 0.75 -10.93
C CYS A 51 -12.82 0.60 -10.09
N ASP A 52 -11.95 1.61 -10.11
CA ASP A 52 -10.67 1.62 -9.37
C ASP A 52 -10.24 3.07 -9.09
N SER A 53 -9.28 3.24 -8.18
CA SER A 53 -8.70 4.54 -7.85
C SER A 53 -7.18 4.45 -7.66
N LEU A 54 -6.47 5.37 -8.31
CA LEU A 54 -5.03 5.56 -8.10
C LEU A 54 -4.80 6.70 -7.11
N ILE A 55 -4.05 6.41 -6.05
CA ILE A 55 -3.74 7.40 -5.02
C ILE A 55 -2.82 8.46 -5.61
N ASN A 56 -3.30 9.70 -5.61
CA ASN A 56 -2.52 10.88 -5.95
C ASN A 56 -2.37 11.77 -4.71
N ILE A 57 -1.12 12.13 -4.39
CA ILE A 57 -0.75 13.07 -3.31
C ILE A 57 -0.58 14.51 -3.79
N GLY A 58 -0.57 14.73 -5.11
CA GLY A 58 -0.38 16.04 -5.71
C GLY A 58 -1.68 16.84 -5.92
N PRO A 59 -1.55 18.16 -6.16
CA PRO A 59 -0.33 18.96 -5.99
C PRO A 59 0.00 19.17 -4.50
N CYS A 60 1.29 19.14 -4.14
CA CYS A 60 1.75 19.36 -2.77
C CYS A 60 1.98 20.86 -2.52
N GLY A 61 0.97 21.57 -2.00
CA GLY A 61 1.06 23.02 -1.82
C GLY A 61 1.93 23.44 -0.63
N LYS A 62 1.69 22.84 0.54
CA LYS A 62 2.46 23.07 1.78
C LYS A 62 2.71 21.75 2.48
N ILE A 63 3.92 21.61 3.02
CA ILE A 63 4.36 20.46 3.80
C ILE A 63 4.77 20.94 5.18
N CYS A 64 4.33 20.23 6.22
CA CYS A 64 4.84 20.40 7.58
C CYS A 64 5.24 19.04 8.16
N MET A 65 6.08 19.08 9.20
CA MET A 65 6.45 17.91 9.98
C MET A 65 5.71 17.96 11.31
N GLY A 66 5.27 16.81 11.80
CA GLY A 66 4.75 16.69 13.16
C GLY A 66 5.05 15.33 13.77
N GLU A 67 4.71 15.19 15.05
CA GLU A 67 4.82 13.93 15.77
C GLU A 67 3.53 13.12 15.55
N PRO A 68 3.64 11.82 15.24
CA PRO A 68 2.47 10.97 15.16
C PRO A 68 1.82 10.80 16.53
N ALA A 69 0.49 10.77 16.54
CA ALA A 69 -0.28 10.62 17.77
C ALA A 69 -0.14 9.24 18.44
N PHE A 70 0.08 8.20 17.62
CA PHE A 70 0.17 6.82 18.09
C PHE A 70 1.55 6.26 17.81
N LEU A 71 2.27 5.98 18.90
CA LEU A 71 3.52 5.26 18.89
C LEU A 71 3.43 4.23 20.03
N SER A 72 3.79 2.98 19.75
CA SER A 72 3.84 1.94 20.78
C SER A 72 4.83 2.34 21.88
N GLU A 73 4.49 2.06 23.14
CA GLU A 73 5.27 2.51 24.30
C GLU A 73 6.72 2.05 24.25
N GLU A 74 6.97 0.89 23.66
CA GLU A 74 8.29 0.28 23.47
C GLU A 74 9.22 1.09 22.55
N PHE A 75 8.69 2.06 21.81
CA PHE A 75 9.45 2.89 20.87
C PHE A 75 9.67 4.32 21.35
N VAL A 76 9.00 4.75 22.42
CA VAL A 76 9.03 6.15 22.88
C VAL A 76 10.42 6.60 23.34
N GLN A 77 11.26 5.67 23.80
CA GLN A 77 12.60 5.95 24.32
C GLN A 77 13.71 5.94 23.25
N ASN A 78 13.35 5.87 21.98
CA ASN A 78 14.35 5.89 20.90
C ASN A 78 15.08 7.25 20.82
N SER A 79 16.35 7.20 20.41
CA SER A 79 17.18 8.40 20.28
C SER A 79 16.78 9.30 19.10
N ASP A 80 16.21 8.70 18.06
CA ASP A 80 15.80 9.40 16.85
C ASP A 80 14.36 9.91 17.00
N ALA A 81 14.14 11.16 16.61
CA ALA A 81 12.81 11.76 16.69
C ALA A 81 11.85 11.11 15.68
N ASP A 82 10.71 10.72 16.18
CA ASP A 82 9.67 10.05 15.43
C ASP A 82 8.76 11.06 14.74
N LEU A 83 9.00 11.30 13.44
CA LEU A 83 8.32 12.35 12.67
C LEU A 83 7.50 11.80 11.50
N GLU A 84 6.41 12.48 11.18
CA GLU A 84 5.62 12.28 9.97
C GLU A 84 5.50 13.59 9.16
N LEU A 85 5.34 13.45 7.84
CA LEU A 85 5.13 14.59 6.95
C LEU A 85 3.66 14.71 6.63
N VAL A 86 3.12 15.92 6.71
CA VAL A 86 1.74 16.21 6.31
C VAL A 86 1.77 17.23 5.22
N THR A 87 1.17 16.90 4.08
CA THR A 87 1.06 17.80 2.94
C THR A 87 -0.38 18.13 2.63
N THR A 88 -0.63 19.37 2.21
CA THR A 88 -1.85 19.69 1.46
C THR A 88 -1.79 19.00 0.10
N ALA A 89 -2.93 18.45 -0.35
CA ALA A 89 -3.05 17.68 -1.58
C ALA A 89 -4.39 17.95 -2.26
N GLY A 90 -4.43 17.83 -3.59
CA GLY A 90 -5.66 18.03 -4.37
C GLY A 90 -6.14 19.49 -4.42
N TYR A 91 -7.30 19.69 -5.02
CA TYR A 91 -7.92 21.00 -5.23
C TYR A 91 -9.46 20.87 -5.26
N GLY A 92 -10.17 21.89 -4.76
CA GLY A 92 -11.62 21.95 -4.73
C GLY A 92 -12.24 20.73 -4.04
N LYS A 93 -13.19 20.08 -4.72
CA LYS A 93 -13.87 18.87 -4.21
C LYS A 93 -12.95 17.69 -3.89
N ASN A 94 -11.76 17.65 -4.52
CA ASN A 94 -10.76 16.59 -4.34
C ASN A 94 -9.66 16.98 -3.34
N GLY A 95 -9.78 18.14 -2.69
CA GLY A 95 -8.81 18.61 -1.71
C GLY A 95 -8.78 17.72 -0.46
N ALA A 96 -7.57 17.47 0.01
CA ALA A 96 -7.25 16.51 1.06
C ALA A 96 -5.94 16.89 1.77
N LEU A 97 -5.69 16.25 2.91
CA LEU A 97 -4.35 16.16 3.50
C LEU A 97 -3.80 14.77 3.25
N CYS A 98 -2.50 14.68 2.97
CA CYS A 98 -1.80 13.42 2.86
C CYS A 98 -0.76 13.34 3.98
N VAL A 99 -0.93 12.37 4.87
CA VAL A 99 0.01 12.03 5.93
C VAL A 99 0.95 10.96 5.38
N LEU A 100 2.23 11.26 5.32
CA LEU A 100 3.28 10.48 4.68
C LEU A 100 4.26 10.01 5.75
N GLN A 101 4.45 8.70 5.83
CA GLN A 101 5.44 8.08 6.71
C GLN A 101 6.36 7.23 5.85
N ARG A 102 7.69 7.43 5.94
CA ARG A 102 8.64 6.65 5.14
C ARG A 102 8.85 5.25 5.73
N SER A 103 8.93 5.13 7.04
CA SER A 103 9.12 3.86 7.75
C SER A 103 7.80 3.29 8.24
N VAL A 104 7.69 1.97 8.20
CA VAL A 104 6.60 1.23 8.85
C VAL A 104 6.87 1.23 10.35
N ARG A 105 5.81 1.49 11.13
CA ARG A 105 5.84 1.47 12.59
C ARG A 105 4.84 0.42 13.07
N PRO A 106 5.31 -0.75 13.53
CA PRO A 106 4.43 -1.79 14.05
C PRO A 106 3.63 -1.28 15.25
N GLN A 107 2.37 -1.68 15.34
CA GLN A 107 1.62 -1.56 16.59
C GLN A 107 1.90 -2.79 17.43
N VAL A 108 2.66 -2.62 18.51
CA VAL A 108 3.02 -3.73 19.40
C VAL A 108 1.81 -4.00 20.29
N VAL A 109 1.34 -5.25 20.27
CA VAL A 109 0.24 -5.72 21.12
C VAL A 109 0.80 -6.25 22.43
N THR A 110 1.88 -7.02 22.36
CA THR A 110 2.53 -7.63 23.53
C THR A 110 3.99 -7.93 23.23
N THR A 111 4.85 -7.83 24.25
CA THR A 111 6.27 -8.13 24.19
C THR A 111 6.65 -9.22 25.21
N PHE A 112 7.50 -10.17 24.82
CA PHE A 112 8.06 -11.21 25.68
C PHE A 112 9.59 -11.20 25.61
N GLU A 113 10.28 -11.41 26.73
CA GLU A 113 11.74 -11.53 26.75
C GLU A 113 12.15 -13.01 26.65
N LEU A 114 12.71 -13.41 25.50
CA LEU A 114 13.09 -14.79 25.21
C LEU A 114 14.53 -14.84 24.66
N PRO A 115 15.55 -14.80 25.53
CA PRO A 115 16.94 -14.75 25.11
C PRO A 115 17.38 -16.03 24.39
N GLY A 116 18.34 -15.90 23.47
CA GLY A 116 18.97 -17.02 22.79
C GLY A 116 18.18 -17.64 21.63
N CYS A 117 17.05 -17.04 21.23
CA CYS A 117 16.31 -17.47 20.05
C CYS A 117 17.00 -17.04 18.74
N VAL A 118 17.21 -17.99 17.85
CA VAL A 118 17.97 -17.85 16.59
C VAL A 118 17.05 -17.83 15.38
N HIS A 119 15.96 -18.61 15.43
CA HIS A 119 14.93 -18.70 14.40
C HIS A 119 13.55 -18.86 15.04
N MET A 120 12.51 -18.47 14.29
CA MET A 120 11.12 -18.72 14.66
C MET A 120 10.32 -19.19 13.44
N TRP A 121 9.31 -20.01 13.68
CA TRP A 121 8.29 -20.37 12.71
C TRP A 121 6.94 -20.43 13.38
N THR A 122 5.92 -19.98 12.67
CA THR A 122 4.52 -20.20 13.03
C THR A 122 3.95 -21.28 12.13
N VAL A 123 3.15 -22.17 12.71
CA VAL A 123 2.49 -23.24 11.96
C VAL A 123 1.03 -23.32 12.33
N MET A 124 0.21 -23.61 11.33
CA MET A 124 -1.21 -23.88 11.50
C MET A 124 -1.41 -25.24 12.19
N GLY A 125 -2.38 -25.30 13.08
CA GLY A 125 -2.84 -26.57 13.66
C GLY A 125 -3.85 -27.25 12.75
N PRO A 126 -4.24 -28.51 13.04
CA PRO A 126 -5.32 -29.15 12.32
C PRO A 126 -6.57 -28.25 12.39
N PRO A 127 -7.32 -28.10 11.28
CA PRO A 127 -8.51 -27.25 11.26
C PRO A 127 -9.42 -27.70 12.39
N ALA A 128 -9.78 -26.76 13.28
CA ALA A 128 -10.67 -27.05 14.39
C ALA A 128 -11.93 -27.72 13.83
N GLU A 129 -12.14 -29.00 14.16
CA GLU A 129 -13.41 -29.65 13.85
C GLU A 129 -14.51 -28.76 14.40
N LYS A 130 -15.45 -28.37 13.53
CA LYS A 130 -16.64 -27.62 13.92
C LYS A 130 -17.34 -28.41 15.02
N LYS A 131 -17.01 -28.16 16.29
CA LYS A 131 -17.77 -28.70 17.40
C LYS A 131 -19.18 -28.17 17.19
N PRO A 132 -20.19 -29.03 17.06
CA PRO A 132 -21.57 -28.55 17.00
C PRO A 132 -21.79 -27.70 18.25
N PRO A 133 -22.46 -26.54 18.14
CA PRO A 133 -22.71 -25.69 19.29
C PRO A 133 -23.35 -26.58 20.36
N LYS A 134 -22.68 -26.69 21.52
CA LYS A 134 -23.30 -27.28 22.70
C LYS A 134 -24.58 -26.49 22.92
N LYS A 135 -25.73 -27.17 22.84
CA LYS A 135 -27.02 -26.59 23.21
C LYS A 135 -26.82 -25.97 24.60
N ALA A 136 -26.86 -24.65 24.67
CA ALA A 136 -26.97 -23.96 25.94
C ALA A 136 -28.28 -24.45 26.57
N GLU A 137 -28.19 -25.06 27.74
CA GLU A 137 -29.36 -25.31 28.56
C GLU A 137 -30.02 -23.97 28.87
N GLU A 138 -31.35 -23.95 28.68
CA GLU A 138 -32.22 -22.80 28.91
C GLU A 138 -32.04 -22.28 30.35
N SER A 139 -31.38 -21.14 30.48
CA SER A 139 -31.62 -20.23 31.60
C SER A 139 -32.05 -18.90 31.00
N GLY A 140 -33.31 -18.55 31.21
CA GLY A 140 -33.94 -17.38 30.64
C GLY A 140 -33.49 -16.11 31.33
N ASP A 141 -32.91 -15.20 30.56
CA ASP A 141 -32.85 -13.76 30.86
C ASP A 141 -32.81 -12.99 29.52
N PRO A 142 -33.82 -12.18 29.17
CA PRO A 142 -33.85 -11.45 27.91
C PRO A 142 -33.34 -10.02 28.12
N ALA A 143 -32.03 -9.81 28.15
CA ALA A 143 -31.45 -8.46 28.13
C ALA A 143 -29.95 -8.44 27.74
N SER A 144 -29.60 -8.81 26.50
CA SER A 144 -28.38 -8.32 25.81
C SER A 144 -28.31 -8.82 24.37
N GLU A 145 -29.08 -8.21 23.46
CA GLU A 145 -28.86 -8.36 22.02
C GLU A 145 -27.99 -7.19 21.54
N ASP A 146 -26.67 -7.32 21.68
CA ASP A 146 -25.66 -6.51 20.96
C ASP A 146 -24.26 -7.12 21.14
N LYS A 147 -24.12 -8.40 20.79
CA LYS A 147 -22.80 -8.99 20.48
C LYS A 147 -22.88 -9.59 19.08
N ALA A 148 -22.27 -8.88 18.13
CA ALA A 148 -22.00 -9.37 16.80
C ALA A 148 -21.43 -10.79 16.90
N ALA A 149 -22.09 -11.75 16.25
CA ALA A 149 -21.65 -13.13 16.20
C ALA A 149 -20.23 -13.19 15.61
N GLU A 150 -19.24 -13.47 16.47
CA GLU A 150 -17.86 -13.71 16.07
C GLU A 150 -17.84 -14.88 15.09
N GLN A 151 -17.60 -14.60 13.81
CA GLN A 151 -17.29 -15.64 12.84
C GLN A 151 -16.02 -16.36 13.32
N PRO A 152 -15.99 -17.71 13.35
CA PRO A 152 -14.80 -18.43 13.75
C PRO A 152 -13.64 -18.07 12.81
N LEU A 153 -12.55 -17.55 13.39
CA LEU A 153 -11.32 -17.24 12.65
C LEU A 153 -10.84 -18.51 11.94
N THR A 154 -10.79 -18.47 10.62
CA THR A 154 -10.25 -19.55 9.79
C THR A 154 -8.74 -19.38 9.63
N ASN A 155 -7.97 -20.47 9.59
CA ASN A 155 -6.51 -20.47 9.39
C ASN A 155 -5.71 -19.76 10.51
N THR A 156 -6.06 -20.03 11.78
CA THR A 156 -5.26 -19.59 12.92
C THR A 156 -3.95 -20.38 13.04
N HIS A 157 -2.89 -19.68 13.43
CA HIS A 157 -1.63 -20.33 13.80
C HIS A 157 -1.82 -20.94 15.19
N ALA A 158 -1.49 -22.23 15.34
CA ALA A 158 -1.71 -22.97 16.58
C ALA A 158 -0.42 -23.24 17.36
N PHE A 159 0.74 -23.25 16.67
CA PHE A 159 2.02 -23.43 17.31
C PHE A 159 3.05 -22.40 16.83
N LEU A 160 3.85 -21.91 17.76
CA LEU A 160 5.03 -21.10 17.55
C LEU A 160 6.26 -21.91 17.97
N ILE A 161 7.14 -22.18 17.00
CA ILE A 161 8.35 -22.99 17.18
C ILE A 161 9.54 -22.03 17.21
N LEU A 162 10.23 -21.98 18.33
CA LEU A 162 11.42 -21.16 18.54
C LEU A 162 12.64 -22.06 18.60
N SER A 163 13.66 -21.77 17.78
CA SER A 163 14.92 -22.51 17.80
C SER A 163 16.00 -21.72 18.52
N ARG A 164 16.65 -22.36 19.49
CA ARG A 164 17.83 -21.87 20.20
C ARG A 164 19.07 -22.57 19.66
N ALA A 165 20.26 -22.20 20.11
CA ALA A 165 21.52 -22.79 19.63
C ALA A 165 21.63 -24.31 19.93
N ASP A 166 21.10 -24.74 21.07
CA ASP A 166 21.20 -26.11 21.61
C ASP A 166 19.86 -26.86 21.69
N SER A 167 18.74 -26.14 21.58
CA SER A 167 17.40 -26.66 21.91
C SER A 167 16.31 -25.98 21.07
N SER A 168 15.08 -26.48 21.15
CA SER A 168 13.89 -25.82 20.60
C SER A 168 12.81 -25.67 21.66
N MET A 169 12.12 -24.54 21.67
CA MET A 169 10.98 -24.23 22.53
C MET A 169 9.72 -24.19 21.67
N ILE A 170 8.64 -24.83 22.12
CA ILE A 170 7.36 -24.87 21.41
C ILE A 170 6.32 -24.19 22.27
N LEU A 171 5.63 -23.21 21.70
CA LEU A 171 4.54 -22.48 22.33
C LEU A 171 3.24 -22.81 21.60
N GLN A 172 2.19 -23.17 22.33
CA GLN A 172 0.84 -23.32 21.80
C GLN A 172 0.14 -21.96 21.84
N THR A 173 -0.44 -21.55 20.72
CA THR A 173 -1.03 -20.23 20.51
C THR A 173 -2.55 -20.36 20.35
N ASP A 174 -3.26 -20.43 21.48
CA ASP A 174 -4.72 -20.36 21.56
C ASP A 174 -5.12 -18.96 22.07
N GLN A 175 -6.06 -18.87 23.04
CA GLN A 175 -6.38 -17.61 23.73
C GLN A 175 -5.19 -17.07 24.53
N GLU A 176 -4.37 -17.96 25.06
CA GLU A 176 -3.12 -17.65 25.75
C GLU A 176 -1.97 -18.40 25.10
N ILE A 177 -0.76 -17.85 25.23
CA ILE A 177 0.46 -18.45 24.69
C ILE A 177 1.13 -19.21 25.83
N ASN A 178 1.13 -20.54 25.74
CA ASN A 178 1.67 -21.43 26.76
C ASN A 178 2.78 -22.32 26.20
N GLU A 179 3.81 -22.57 27.01
CA GLU A 179 4.86 -23.52 26.65
C GLU A 179 4.37 -24.96 26.68
N LEU A 180 4.77 -25.73 25.66
CA LEU A 180 4.33 -27.09 25.44
C LEU A 180 5.49 -28.08 25.64
N ASP A 181 5.64 -28.55 26.88
CA ASP A 181 6.71 -29.48 27.27
C ASP A 181 6.47 -30.93 26.79
N HIS A 182 5.21 -31.35 26.71
CA HIS A 182 4.83 -32.72 26.37
C HIS A 182 4.18 -32.78 24.99
N SER A 183 5.01 -32.90 23.96
CA SER A 183 4.56 -33.01 22.58
C SER A 183 5.44 -33.94 21.75
N GLY A 184 4.99 -34.30 20.55
CA GLY A 184 5.78 -35.07 19.59
C GLY A 184 6.95 -34.29 18.96
N PHE A 185 7.04 -32.98 19.22
CA PHE A 185 8.11 -32.13 18.71
C PHE A 185 9.46 -32.50 19.34
N SER A 186 10.53 -32.22 18.62
CA SER A 186 11.89 -32.35 19.14
C SER A 186 12.29 -31.05 19.85
N THR A 187 12.36 -31.08 21.18
CA THR A 187 12.83 -29.96 22.02
C THR A 187 14.33 -30.03 22.33
N GLN A 188 14.93 -31.23 22.31
CA GLN A 188 16.33 -31.48 22.70
C GLN A 188 17.37 -31.03 21.67
N ASN A 189 16.95 -30.76 20.43
CA ASN A 189 17.82 -30.35 19.35
C ASN A 189 17.31 -29.03 18.76
N PRO A 190 18.18 -28.22 18.15
CA PRO A 190 17.74 -27.04 17.41
C PRO A 190 16.88 -27.43 16.22
N THR A 191 15.89 -26.60 15.92
CA THR A 191 15.06 -26.72 14.71
C THR A 191 15.69 -25.86 13.61
N VAL A 192 15.89 -26.45 12.43
CA VAL A 192 16.47 -25.79 11.27
C VAL A 192 15.40 -25.22 10.35
N PHE A 193 14.27 -25.92 10.23
CA PHE A 193 13.13 -25.48 9.44
C PHE A 193 11.84 -26.09 10.00
N ALA A 194 10.76 -25.32 10.01
CA ALA A 194 9.43 -25.83 10.28
C ALA A 194 8.40 -25.20 9.33
N GLY A 195 7.34 -25.94 9.01
CA GLY A 195 6.29 -25.47 8.12
C GLY A 195 5.14 -26.46 7.99
N ASN A 196 4.07 -26.04 7.31
CA ASN A 196 2.88 -26.86 7.10
C ASN A 196 2.93 -27.66 5.78
N LEU A 197 2.33 -28.86 5.80
CA LEU A 197 2.15 -29.74 4.64
C LEU A 197 0.72 -30.26 4.55
N GLY A 198 0.26 -30.60 3.34
CA GLY A 198 -1.08 -31.10 3.09
C GLY A 198 -2.16 -30.06 3.39
N ASP A 199 -2.00 -28.87 2.80
CA ASP A 199 -2.93 -27.73 2.93
C ASP A 199 -3.19 -27.31 4.38
N GLY A 200 -2.11 -27.17 5.16
CA GLY A 200 -2.19 -26.70 6.56
C GLY A 200 -2.41 -27.80 7.61
N ARG A 201 -2.71 -29.04 7.22
CA ARG A 201 -3.08 -30.11 8.15
C ARG A 201 -1.91 -30.68 8.96
N TYR A 202 -0.78 -30.95 8.31
CA TYR A 202 0.38 -31.57 8.95
C TYR A 202 1.46 -30.55 9.24
N VAL A 203 2.22 -30.79 10.30
CA VAL A 203 3.38 -29.98 10.67
C VAL A 203 4.65 -30.77 10.38
N LEU A 204 5.58 -30.15 9.67
CA LEU A 204 6.91 -30.67 9.42
C LEU A 204 7.91 -29.95 10.32
N GLN A 205 8.71 -30.72 11.06
CA GLN A 205 9.87 -30.19 11.80
C GLN A 205 11.14 -30.85 11.28
N VAL A 206 12.10 -30.03 10.86
CA VAL A 206 13.42 -30.46 10.37
C VAL A 206 14.47 -30.10 11.42
N CYS A 207 15.15 -31.12 11.93
CA CYS A 207 16.30 -31.00 12.81
C CYS A 207 17.59 -31.36 12.05
N PRO A 208 18.78 -31.03 12.57
CA PRO A 208 20.04 -31.29 11.88
C PRO A 208 20.25 -32.75 11.45
N MET A 209 19.72 -33.72 12.21
CA MET A 209 19.93 -35.16 12.03
C MET A 209 18.67 -35.95 11.63
N GLY A 210 17.54 -35.29 11.40
CA GLY A 210 16.31 -36.00 11.10
C GLY A 210 15.11 -35.09 10.88
N VAL A 211 14.04 -35.69 10.38
CA VAL A 211 12.79 -35.00 10.04
C VAL A 211 11.63 -35.68 10.74
N ARG A 212 10.72 -34.87 11.29
CA ARG A 212 9.49 -35.32 11.95
C ARG A 212 8.28 -34.78 11.22
N LEU A 213 7.30 -35.66 10.98
CA LEU A 213 5.96 -35.30 10.54
C LEU A 213 5.01 -35.44 11.72
N LEU A 214 4.24 -34.41 12.00
CA LEU A 214 3.27 -34.35 13.09
C LEU A 214 1.88 -34.02 12.58
N ASP A 215 0.87 -34.50 13.31
CA ASP A 215 -0.53 -34.09 13.19
C ASP A 215 -0.92 -33.45 14.53
N GLY A 216 -0.99 -32.12 14.54
CA GLY A 216 -1.00 -31.33 15.78
C GLY A 216 0.21 -31.65 16.66
N THR A 217 -0.04 -32.15 17.87
CA THR A 217 0.99 -32.54 18.84
C THR A 217 1.46 -33.99 18.70
N ARG A 218 0.77 -34.81 17.89
CA ARG A 218 1.07 -36.24 17.73
C ARG A 218 2.11 -36.45 16.62
N GLN A 219 3.23 -37.08 16.96
CA GLN A 219 4.21 -37.52 15.96
C GLN A 219 3.65 -38.69 15.13
N LEU A 220 3.61 -38.54 13.81
CA LEU A 220 3.22 -39.58 12.86
C LEU A 220 4.41 -40.37 12.35
N GLN A 221 5.49 -39.67 11.99
CA GLN A 221 6.67 -40.29 11.38
C GLN A 221 7.94 -39.57 11.83
N HIS A 222 9.00 -40.33 12.10
CA HIS A 222 10.34 -39.81 12.31
C HIS A 222 11.30 -40.51 11.35
N ILE A 223 12.03 -39.71 10.56
CA ILE A 223 12.99 -40.19 9.58
C ILE A 223 14.37 -39.70 10.02
N PRO A 224 15.24 -40.56 10.57
CA PRO A 224 16.63 -40.21 10.81
C PRO A 224 17.35 -40.04 9.46
N LEU A 225 18.11 -38.96 9.32
CA LEU A 225 18.85 -38.64 8.09
C LEU A 225 20.35 -38.71 8.38
N ASP A 226 20.95 -39.85 8.09
CA ASP A 226 22.40 -40.01 8.14
C ASP A 226 23.00 -39.64 6.78
N VAL A 227 23.42 -38.38 6.67
CA VAL A 227 23.97 -37.78 5.45
C VAL A 227 25.46 -37.41 5.60
N GLY A 228 26.10 -37.83 6.69
CA GLY A 228 27.49 -37.50 7.03
C GLY A 228 27.75 -36.01 7.35
N SER A 229 26.74 -35.14 7.24
CA SER A 229 26.79 -33.70 7.54
C SER A 229 25.42 -33.22 8.05
N SER A 230 25.41 -32.13 8.83
CA SER A 230 24.17 -31.55 9.36
C SER A 230 23.34 -30.87 8.28
N ILE A 231 22.03 -30.91 8.46
CA ILE A 231 21.07 -30.15 7.65
C ILE A 231 21.10 -28.69 8.10
N VAL A 232 21.14 -27.75 7.15
CA VAL A 232 21.27 -26.31 7.43
C VAL A 232 20.17 -25.45 6.83
N ALA A 233 19.43 -25.97 5.84
CA ALA A 233 18.35 -25.23 5.21
C ALA A 233 17.23 -26.17 4.75
N GLY A 234 16.01 -25.64 4.76
CA GLY A 234 14.81 -26.28 4.20
C GLY A 234 14.00 -25.27 3.40
N SER A 235 13.36 -25.74 2.34
CA SER A 235 12.41 -24.97 1.54
C SER A 235 11.20 -25.84 1.22
N LEU A 236 10.00 -25.27 1.31
CA LEU A 236 8.74 -25.98 1.27
C LEU A 236 7.82 -25.37 0.22
N ALA A 237 7.27 -26.23 -0.64
CA ALA A 237 6.21 -25.91 -1.58
C ALA A 237 5.27 -27.12 -1.66
N ASP A 238 4.20 -27.12 -0.85
CA ASP A 238 3.30 -28.26 -0.65
C ASP A 238 2.84 -28.91 -1.98
N PRO A 239 3.10 -30.21 -2.22
CA PRO A 239 3.52 -31.27 -1.28
C PRO A 239 5.02 -31.59 -1.21
N HIS A 240 5.88 -30.76 -1.81
CA HIS A 240 7.31 -31.00 -1.91
C HIS A 240 8.10 -30.20 -0.88
N VAL A 241 9.10 -30.85 -0.28
CA VAL A 241 10.05 -30.22 0.64
C VAL A 241 11.45 -30.60 0.22
N ILE A 242 12.31 -29.61 0.13
CA ILE A 242 13.71 -29.80 -0.20
C ILE A 242 14.55 -29.34 0.99
N ILE A 243 15.45 -30.20 1.45
CA ILE A 243 16.40 -29.90 2.52
C ILE A 243 17.83 -30.02 1.99
N ARG A 244 18.73 -29.23 2.56
CA ARG A 244 20.14 -29.15 2.15
C ARG A 244 21.08 -29.34 3.34
N SER A 245 22.12 -30.15 3.16
CA SER A 245 23.20 -30.29 4.14
C SER A 245 24.32 -29.26 3.97
N VAL A 246 25.22 -29.15 4.96
CA VAL A 246 26.43 -28.29 4.88
C VAL A 246 27.27 -28.58 3.65
N GLU A 247 27.38 -29.86 3.25
CA GLU A 247 28.14 -30.30 2.07
C GLU A 247 27.41 -30.10 0.74
N GLY A 248 26.21 -29.50 0.77
CA GLY A 248 25.43 -29.23 -0.43
C GLY A 248 24.67 -30.45 -0.98
N LEU A 249 24.51 -31.51 -0.18
CA LEU A 249 23.65 -32.64 -0.53
C LEU A 249 22.19 -32.21 -0.42
N VAL A 250 21.40 -32.51 -1.45
CA VAL A 250 19.97 -32.18 -1.53
C VAL A 250 19.15 -33.45 -1.30
N ILE A 251 18.17 -33.36 -0.40
CA ILE A 251 17.20 -34.44 -0.14
C ILE A 251 15.80 -33.89 -0.39
N HIS A 252 15.00 -34.66 -1.12
CA HIS A 252 13.61 -34.37 -1.41
C HIS A 252 12.69 -35.22 -0.56
N LEU A 253 11.74 -34.56 0.09
CA LEU A 253 10.68 -35.19 0.84
C LEU A 253 9.37 -34.82 0.15
N THR A 254 8.52 -35.80 -0.11
CA THR A 254 7.19 -35.57 -0.67
C THR A 254 6.15 -36.26 0.19
N LEU A 255 5.07 -35.55 0.49
CA LEU A 255 3.93 -36.13 1.18
C LEU A 255 3.20 -37.08 0.21
N ARG A 256 3.08 -38.36 0.58
CA ARG A 256 2.33 -39.37 -0.17
C ARG A 256 1.32 -40.05 0.75
N GLY A 257 0.08 -40.16 0.30
CA GLY A 257 -1.00 -40.85 1.03
C GLY A 257 -2.36 -40.25 0.67
N ASP A 258 -3.41 -40.97 1.03
CA ASP A 258 -4.78 -40.49 0.93
C ASP A 258 -5.13 -39.72 2.22
N PRO A 259 -5.72 -38.51 2.14
CA PRO A 259 -6.19 -37.76 3.32
C PRO A 259 -7.04 -38.57 4.31
N ALA A 260 -7.70 -39.64 3.85
CA ALA A 260 -8.51 -40.54 4.67
C ALA A 260 -7.75 -41.72 5.31
N ALA A 261 -6.67 -42.20 4.68
CA ALA A 261 -5.93 -43.40 5.11
C ALA A 261 -4.62 -43.09 5.87
N GLY A 262 -4.26 -41.81 5.95
CA GLY A 262 -3.04 -41.31 6.60
C GLY A 262 -1.93 -41.00 5.58
N CYS A 263 -1.23 -39.88 5.81
CA CYS A 263 -0.13 -39.44 4.96
C CYS A 263 1.24 -39.83 5.54
N ARG A 264 2.20 -40.14 4.66
CA ARG A 264 3.60 -40.40 5.03
C ARG A 264 4.55 -39.62 4.13
N LEU A 265 5.72 -39.30 4.65
CA LEU A 265 6.81 -38.72 3.86
C LEU A 265 7.56 -39.82 3.11
N ALA A 266 7.72 -39.62 1.81
CA ALA A 266 8.62 -40.38 0.96
C ALA A 266 9.91 -39.59 0.77
N VAL A 267 11.06 -40.26 0.92
CA VAL A 267 12.39 -39.66 0.76
C VAL A 267 12.94 -40.02 -0.62
N LEU A 268 13.41 -39.02 -1.34
CA LEU A 268 14.11 -39.15 -2.62
C LEU A 268 15.46 -38.41 -2.53
N ARG A 269 16.51 -39.00 -3.08
CA ARG A 269 17.83 -38.36 -3.19
C ARG A 269 18.09 -38.04 -4.67
N PRO A 270 17.73 -36.82 -5.14
CA PRO A 270 17.89 -36.46 -6.53
C PRO A 270 19.37 -36.38 -6.92
N GLN A 271 19.69 -36.82 -8.14
CA GLN A 271 21.04 -36.71 -8.71
C GLN A 271 21.12 -35.47 -9.61
N LEU A 272 21.54 -34.34 -9.05
CA LEU A 272 21.71 -33.07 -9.78
C LEU A 272 23.09 -33.00 -10.47
N THR A 273 23.33 -33.89 -11.44
CA THR A 273 24.64 -34.13 -12.05
C THR A 273 25.06 -33.12 -13.14
N ALA A 274 24.21 -32.15 -13.47
CA ALA A 274 24.48 -31.20 -14.56
C ALA A 274 25.77 -30.39 -14.33
N VAL A 275 26.04 -30.01 -13.08
CA VAL A 275 27.23 -29.24 -12.69
C VAL A 275 27.81 -29.83 -11.39
N LYS A 276 29.12 -30.03 -11.34
CA LYS A 276 29.82 -30.69 -10.22
C LYS A 276 30.20 -29.77 -9.04
N ALA A 277 29.70 -28.52 -9.01
CA ALA A 277 30.00 -27.55 -7.95
C ALA A 277 29.05 -27.69 -6.75
N LYS A 278 29.53 -27.33 -5.56
CA LYS A 278 28.76 -27.35 -4.31
C LYS A 278 27.53 -26.45 -4.39
N ILE A 279 26.41 -26.92 -3.83
CA ILE A 279 25.15 -26.17 -3.77
C ILE A 279 25.15 -25.28 -2.53
N LEU A 280 25.01 -23.98 -2.74
CA LEU A 280 24.99 -22.96 -1.68
C LEU A 280 23.58 -22.68 -1.17
N SER A 281 22.60 -22.56 -2.06
CA SER A 281 21.23 -22.21 -1.70
C SER A 281 20.21 -22.90 -2.62
N VAL A 282 19.03 -23.20 -2.08
CA VAL A 282 17.94 -23.89 -2.78
C VAL A 282 16.60 -23.25 -2.43
N CYS A 283 15.70 -23.19 -3.40
CA CYS A 283 14.32 -22.75 -3.18
C CYS A 283 13.36 -23.60 -4.02
N VAL A 284 12.31 -24.13 -3.39
CA VAL A 284 11.19 -24.77 -4.07
C VAL A 284 10.10 -23.74 -4.30
N TYR A 285 9.54 -23.71 -5.49
CA TYR A 285 8.49 -22.76 -5.87
C TYR A 285 7.29 -23.50 -6.44
N LYS A 286 6.10 -23.18 -5.91
CA LYS A 286 4.80 -23.57 -6.47
C LYS A 286 4.30 -22.42 -7.33
N ASP A 287 4.35 -22.60 -8.63
CA ASP A 287 3.84 -21.61 -9.57
C ASP A 287 2.32 -21.73 -9.70
N MET A 288 1.65 -20.60 -9.47
CA MET A 288 0.21 -20.40 -9.70
C MET A 288 -0.05 -19.35 -10.79
N SER A 289 1.02 -18.76 -11.36
CA SER A 289 0.90 -17.69 -12.36
C SER A 289 0.62 -18.21 -13.77
N GLY A 290 1.14 -19.41 -14.10
CA GLY A 290 1.09 -19.96 -15.45
C GLY A 290 2.21 -19.46 -16.37
N LEU A 291 3.15 -18.66 -15.85
CA LEU A 291 4.32 -18.20 -16.62
C LEU A 291 5.38 -19.29 -16.79
N PHE A 292 5.45 -20.25 -15.86
CA PHE A 292 6.45 -21.31 -15.91
C PHE A 292 6.00 -22.42 -16.85
N THR A 293 6.21 -22.21 -18.15
CA THR A 293 5.89 -23.18 -19.20
C THR A 293 7.12 -23.56 -20.00
N THR A 294 7.19 -24.84 -20.38
CA THR A 294 8.20 -25.38 -21.30
C THR A 294 7.62 -25.76 -22.66
N ARG A 295 6.29 -25.67 -22.80
CA ARG A 295 5.58 -25.91 -24.05
C ARG A 295 5.82 -24.72 -24.96
N ASN A 296 5.99 -24.99 -26.25
CA ASN A 296 5.93 -23.93 -27.24
C ASN A 296 4.44 -23.55 -27.34
N GLU A 297 4.10 -22.29 -27.12
CA GLU A 297 2.83 -21.79 -27.62
C GLU A 297 2.91 -21.87 -29.15
N GLU A 298 2.10 -22.73 -29.75
CA GLU A 298 1.59 -22.43 -31.09
C GLU A 298 0.94 -21.06 -30.92
N GLN A 299 1.34 -20.08 -31.74
CA GLN A 299 0.60 -18.83 -31.80
C GLN A 299 -0.87 -19.23 -32.01
N ASP A 300 -1.71 -19.04 -30.99
CA ASP A 300 -3.10 -18.76 -31.24
C ASP A 300 -3.02 -17.54 -32.17
N GLU A 301 -3.19 -17.77 -33.47
CA GLU A 301 -3.47 -16.66 -34.35
C GLU A 301 -4.60 -15.91 -33.65
N PRO A 302 -4.44 -14.59 -33.36
CA PRO A 302 -5.57 -13.83 -32.89
C PRO A 302 -6.67 -14.12 -33.89
N ALA A 303 -7.78 -14.69 -33.42
CA ALA A 303 -8.87 -15.15 -34.27
C ALA A 303 -9.05 -14.10 -35.36
N LYS A 304 -8.66 -14.46 -36.60
CA LYS A 304 -8.70 -13.51 -37.72
C LYS A 304 -10.07 -12.84 -37.61
N PRO A 305 -10.16 -11.50 -37.49
CA PRO A 305 -11.45 -10.86 -37.52
C PRO A 305 -12.11 -11.38 -38.79
N GLN A 306 -13.23 -12.09 -38.63
CA GLN A 306 -14.00 -12.57 -39.75
C GLN A 306 -14.26 -11.33 -40.59
N LYS A 307 -13.58 -11.23 -41.75
CA LYS A 307 -13.87 -10.19 -42.72
C LYS A 307 -15.37 -10.28 -42.96
N PRO A 308 -16.14 -9.20 -42.73
CA PRO A 308 -17.53 -9.21 -43.16
C PRO A 308 -17.54 -9.54 -44.65
N LEU A 309 -18.42 -10.47 -45.04
CA LEU A 309 -18.61 -10.81 -46.44
C LEU A 309 -18.84 -9.51 -47.22
N PRO A 310 -18.16 -9.31 -48.36
CA PRO A 310 -18.37 -8.12 -49.16
C PRO A 310 -19.82 -8.11 -49.69
N PRO A 311 -20.48 -6.94 -49.75
CA PRO A 311 -21.74 -6.80 -50.45
C PRO A 311 -21.57 -7.13 -51.95
N PRO A 312 -22.65 -7.45 -52.67
CA PRO A 312 -22.57 -7.88 -54.07
C PRO A 312 -21.94 -6.77 -54.91
N LYS A 313 -21.03 -7.17 -55.80
CA LYS A 313 -20.41 -6.31 -56.81
C LYS A 313 -21.49 -5.74 -57.72
N GLU A 314 -21.71 -4.43 -57.67
CA GLU A 314 -22.08 -3.68 -58.86
C GLU A 314 -20.80 -3.16 -59.52
N SER A 315 -20.67 -3.55 -60.78
CA SER A 315 -19.56 -3.26 -61.67
C SER A 315 -19.64 -1.83 -62.20
N VAL A 316 -18.63 -1.01 -61.95
CA VAL A 316 -18.22 0.04 -62.89
C VAL A 316 -16.69 0.12 -62.92
N ASP A 317 -16.17 0.09 -64.14
CA ASP A 317 -14.78 -0.03 -64.53
C ASP A 317 -13.98 1.28 -64.46
N MET A 318 -12.66 1.07 -64.43
CA MET A 318 -11.58 1.86 -65.02
C MET A 318 -10.99 3.11 -64.33
N SER A 319 -9.73 2.90 -63.91
CA SER A 319 -8.53 3.72 -64.17
C SER A 319 -8.54 5.22 -63.84
N SER A 320 -7.70 5.62 -62.89
CA SER A 320 -6.41 6.28 -63.15
C SER A 320 -5.90 6.98 -61.88
N ASN A 321 -4.58 6.89 -61.66
CA ASN A 321 -3.85 7.69 -60.69
C ASN A 321 -4.03 9.19 -60.96
N GLY A 322 -4.34 9.96 -59.94
CA GLY A 322 -4.29 11.42 -59.97
C GLY A 322 -4.13 11.98 -58.56
N VAL A 323 -3.14 12.85 -58.40
CA VAL A 323 -2.69 13.55 -57.19
C VAL A 323 -3.82 14.42 -56.61
N LEU A 324 -3.94 14.51 -55.28
CA LEU A 324 -4.78 15.49 -54.60
C LEU A 324 -3.88 16.57 -53.98
N ASP A 325 -4.02 17.78 -54.50
CA ASP A 325 -3.51 19.05 -53.97
C ASP A 325 -4.52 19.66 -52.98
N ASP A 326 -4.01 20.48 -52.06
CA ASP A 326 -4.71 21.39 -51.15
C ASP A 326 -5.69 22.31 -51.91
N ASP A 327 -7.02 22.21 -51.68
CA ASP A 327 -7.96 23.34 -51.83
C ASP A 327 -9.44 23.06 -51.41
N ASP A 328 -9.76 22.05 -50.59
CA ASP A 328 -11.15 21.71 -50.21
C ASP A 328 -11.50 21.94 -48.71
N GLU A 329 -10.93 22.96 -48.06
CA GLU A 329 -11.34 23.35 -46.68
C GLU A 329 -12.40 24.47 -46.63
N ASP A 330 -12.69 25.17 -47.74
CA ASP A 330 -13.58 26.34 -47.74
C ASP A 330 -15.05 26.05 -48.12
N GLU A 331 -15.42 24.82 -48.51
CA GLU A 331 -16.79 24.46 -48.91
C GLU A 331 -17.64 23.81 -47.78
N LEU A 332 -17.01 23.42 -46.66
CA LEU A 332 -17.71 22.87 -45.49
C LEU A 332 -18.27 23.94 -44.52
N LEU A 333 -17.98 25.23 -44.77
CA LEU A 333 -18.28 26.30 -43.81
C LEU A 333 -19.59 27.06 -44.11
N TYR A 334 -20.18 26.92 -45.30
CA TYR A 334 -21.43 27.61 -45.66
C TYR A 334 -22.28 26.80 -46.67
N GLY A 335 -23.03 25.79 -46.20
CA GLY A 335 -23.97 25.04 -47.05
C GLY A 335 -25.23 24.60 -46.29
N GLU A 336 -26.35 25.27 -46.56
CA GLU A 336 -27.69 24.95 -46.05
C GLU A 336 -28.20 23.60 -46.58
N SER A 337 -28.83 22.80 -45.72
CA SER A 337 -29.36 21.48 -46.07
C SER A 337 -30.83 21.57 -46.50
N GLU A 338 -31.12 21.35 -47.78
CA GLU A 338 -32.48 21.04 -48.25
C GLU A 338 -32.75 19.53 -48.18
N GLU A 339 -33.89 19.18 -47.59
CA GLU A 339 -34.44 17.83 -47.52
C GLU A 339 -35.09 17.40 -48.84
N ASN A 340 -34.99 16.12 -49.20
CA ASN A 340 -36.14 15.37 -49.72
C ASN A 340 -35.96 13.83 -49.64
N PRO A 341 -37.07 13.07 -49.48
CA PRO A 341 -37.09 11.74 -48.86
C PRO A 341 -37.32 10.60 -49.87
N ILE A 342 -36.84 9.38 -49.55
CA ILE A 342 -37.36 8.15 -50.18
C ILE A 342 -37.59 7.05 -49.12
N GLN A 343 -38.83 6.56 -49.16
CA GLN A 343 -39.54 5.63 -48.28
C GLN A 343 -39.02 4.19 -48.35
N LYS A 344 -38.98 3.47 -47.21
CA LYS A 344 -39.19 2.01 -47.17
C LYS A 344 -39.89 1.56 -45.86
N GLU A 345 -40.84 0.66 -46.04
CA GLU A 345 -41.80 0.08 -45.09
C GLU A 345 -41.18 -0.77 -43.95
N PRO A 346 -41.93 -1.02 -42.85
CA PRO A 346 -41.39 -1.65 -41.65
C PRO A 346 -41.46 -3.18 -41.71
N VAL A 347 -40.34 -3.85 -41.42
CA VAL A 347 -40.33 -5.29 -41.11
C VAL A 347 -40.37 -5.49 -39.60
N ARG A 348 -41.49 -6.06 -39.17
CA ARG A 348 -41.82 -6.51 -37.81
C ARG A 348 -40.82 -7.57 -37.34
N MET A 349 -39.97 -7.25 -36.36
CA MET A 349 -39.15 -8.23 -35.65
C MET A 349 -39.72 -8.49 -34.25
N THR A 350 -40.04 -9.75 -34.04
CA THR A 350 -40.48 -10.37 -32.79
C THR A 350 -39.44 -10.21 -31.68
N SER A 351 -39.94 -9.88 -30.49
CA SER A 351 -39.23 -9.89 -29.20
C SER A 351 -38.38 -11.15 -29.02
N LYS A 352 -37.05 -10.98 -28.97
CA LYS A 352 -36.17 -11.91 -28.25
C LYS A 352 -35.73 -11.23 -26.97
N GLU A 353 -35.97 -11.95 -25.88
CA GLU A 353 -35.54 -11.65 -24.53
C GLU A 353 -34.06 -11.26 -24.51
N ALA A 354 -33.74 -10.21 -23.78
CA ALA A 354 -32.38 -9.79 -23.49
C ALA A 354 -31.65 -10.93 -22.77
N PRO A 355 -30.40 -11.27 -23.15
CA PRO A 355 -29.61 -12.19 -22.34
C PRO A 355 -29.28 -11.49 -21.02
N SER A 356 -29.88 -11.96 -19.94
CA SER A 356 -29.38 -11.77 -18.58
C SER A 356 -28.06 -12.53 -18.48
N ASP A 357 -26.94 -11.84 -18.71
CA ASP A 357 -25.62 -12.18 -18.17
C ASP A 357 -24.61 -11.12 -18.64
N ALA A 358 -24.58 -10.00 -17.92
CA ALA A 358 -23.39 -9.15 -17.90
C ALA A 358 -22.31 -9.90 -17.13
N LYS A 359 -21.66 -10.89 -17.78
CA LYS A 359 -20.43 -11.49 -17.27
C LYS A 359 -19.42 -10.36 -17.08
N SER A 360 -19.03 -10.18 -15.82
CA SER A 360 -17.98 -9.26 -15.38
C SER A 360 -16.76 -9.36 -16.28
N MET A 361 -16.32 -8.22 -16.80
CA MET A 361 -14.97 -7.98 -17.30
C MET A 361 -13.93 -8.60 -16.34
N PHE A 362 -12.94 -9.33 -16.88
CA PHE A 362 -11.93 -10.18 -16.21
C PHE A 362 -12.36 -11.61 -15.86
N GLU A 363 -12.57 -12.48 -16.85
CA GLU A 363 -12.51 -13.94 -16.63
C GLU A 363 -11.08 -14.33 -16.24
N ILE A 364 -10.84 -14.49 -14.94
CA ILE A 364 -9.56 -14.96 -14.39
C ILE A 364 -9.49 -16.48 -14.61
N LYS A 365 -8.64 -16.92 -15.54
CA LYS A 365 -8.39 -18.35 -15.80
C LYS A 365 -7.72 -18.99 -14.58
N GLU A 366 -8.30 -20.10 -14.11
CA GLU A 366 -7.71 -20.91 -13.04
C GLU A 366 -6.55 -21.72 -13.62
N VAL A 367 -5.34 -21.49 -13.10
CA VAL A 367 -4.11 -22.13 -13.57
C VAL A 367 -3.76 -23.30 -12.67
N ALA A 368 -3.49 -24.47 -13.27
CA ALA A 368 -3.03 -25.63 -12.53
C ALA A 368 -1.62 -25.40 -11.94
N PRO A 369 -1.38 -25.76 -10.66
CA PRO A 369 -0.09 -25.55 -10.02
C PRO A 369 1.03 -26.35 -10.71
N THR A 370 2.18 -25.71 -10.91
CA THR A 370 3.42 -26.39 -11.32
C THR A 370 4.53 -26.19 -10.28
N TYR A 371 5.49 -27.10 -10.22
CA TYR A 371 6.51 -27.11 -9.17
C TYR A 371 7.92 -27.03 -9.76
N TRP A 372 8.75 -26.17 -9.16
CA TRP A 372 10.07 -25.85 -9.67
C TRP A 372 11.09 -25.81 -8.53
N LEU A 373 12.31 -26.23 -8.82
CA LEU A 373 13.44 -26.17 -7.90
C LEU A 373 14.52 -25.23 -8.46
N PHE A 374 14.83 -24.19 -7.71
CA PHE A 374 15.94 -23.27 -7.97
C PHE A 374 17.15 -23.68 -7.16
N VAL A 375 18.32 -23.70 -7.79
CA VAL A 375 19.59 -24.12 -7.18
C VAL A 375 20.69 -23.12 -7.53
N ALA A 376 21.28 -22.48 -6.51
CA ALA A 376 22.45 -21.63 -6.66
C ALA A 376 23.72 -22.37 -6.21
N ARG A 377 24.75 -22.37 -7.07
CA ARG A 377 26.01 -23.09 -6.84
C ARG A 377 27.17 -22.14 -6.59
N GLU A 378 28.22 -22.67 -5.97
CA GLU A 378 29.45 -21.95 -5.62
C GLU A 378 30.19 -21.38 -6.84
N ASN A 379 30.08 -22.03 -7.99
CA ASN A 379 30.66 -21.55 -9.24
C ASN A 379 29.86 -20.38 -9.90
N GLY A 380 28.87 -19.83 -9.19
CA GLY A 380 28.06 -18.70 -9.68
C GLY A 380 26.96 -19.07 -10.67
N VAL A 381 26.64 -20.36 -10.82
CA VAL A 381 25.57 -20.84 -11.71
C VAL A 381 24.24 -20.95 -10.94
N LEU A 382 23.16 -20.44 -11.55
CA LEU A 382 21.77 -20.67 -11.11
C LEU A 382 21.10 -21.65 -12.06
N GLU A 383 20.47 -22.69 -11.52
CA GLU A 383 19.77 -23.75 -12.25
C GLU A 383 18.30 -23.80 -11.84
N ILE A 384 17.40 -24.03 -12.80
CA ILE A 384 15.97 -24.28 -12.55
C ILE A 384 15.60 -25.66 -13.08
N TYR A 385 15.08 -26.51 -12.18
CA TYR A 385 14.61 -27.85 -12.49
C TYR A 385 13.09 -27.95 -12.36
N SER A 386 12.46 -28.73 -13.23
CA SER A 386 11.06 -29.16 -13.07
C SER A 386 10.94 -30.22 -11.98
N LEU A 387 9.88 -30.14 -11.17
CA LEU A 387 9.51 -31.17 -10.21
C LEU A 387 8.20 -31.84 -10.64
N PRO A 388 8.07 -33.18 -10.53
CA PRO A 388 8.98 -34.10 -9.83
C PRO A 388 10.11 -34.72 -10.68
N GLU A 389 10.21 -34.42 -11.99
CA GLU A 389 11.12 -35.14 -12.90
C GLU A 389 12.60 -34.77 -12.79
N TYR A 390 12.95 -33.64 -12.15
CA TYR A 390 14.31 -33.10 -12.08
C TYR A 390 14.95 -32.83 -13.44
N LYS A 391 14.16 -32.45 -14.45
CA LYS A 391 14.70 -32.01 -15.74
C LYS A 391 15.16 -30.56 -15.65
N LEU A 392 16.41 -30.30 -16.02
CA LEU A 392 16.98 -28.95 -16.12
C LEU A 392 16.27 -28.18 -17.24
N CYS A 393 15.67 -27.04 -16.90
CA CYS A 393 14.86 -26.23 -17.82
C CYS A 393 15.39 -24.80 -18.04
N PHE A 394 16.30 -24.32 -17.18
CA PHE A 394 16.90 -22.99 -17.30
C PHE A 394 18.25 -22.94 -16.57
N LEU A 395 19.23 -22.26 -17.14
CA LEU A 395 20.57 -22.12 -16.56
C LEU A 395 21.11 -20.71 -16.75
N VAL A 396 21.64 -20.08 -15.71
CA VAL A 396 22.28 -18.76 -15.79
C VAL A 396 23.73 -18.84 -15.34
N LYS A 397 24.65 -18.39 -16.18
CA LYS A 397 26.07 -18.22 -15.82
C LYS A 397 26.28 -16.87 -15.13
N ASN A 398 27.16 -16.83 -14.14
CA ASN A 398 27.55 -15.61 -13.41
C ASN A 398 26.34 -14.88 -12.76
N PHE A 399 25.41 -15.64 -12.17
CA PHE A 399 24.26 -15.10 -11.45
C PHE A 399 24.62 -14.05 -10.37
N PRO A 400 25.70 -14.23 -9.56
CA PRO A 400 26.08 -13.27 -8.53
C PRO A 400 26.45 -11.87 -9.06
N MET A 401 26.74 -11.74 -10.36
CA MET A 401 27.10 -10.44 -10.97
C MET A 401 25.90 -9.50 -11.14
N GLY A 402 24.68 -9.95 -10.84
CA GLY A 402 23.51 -9.08 -10.79
C GLY A 402 23.14 -8.45 -12.13
N GLN A 403 23.26 -9.21 -13.23
CA GLN A 403 22.94 -8.79 -14.59
C GLN A 403 21.51 -8.20 -14.69
N LYS A 404 21.29 -7.21 -15.55
CA LYS A 404 19.96 -6.56 -15.69
C LYS A 404 18.87 -7.51 -16.16
N VAL A 405 19.21 -8.50 -16.98
CA VAL A 405 18.30 -9.54 -17.46
C VAL A 405 18.99 -10.88 -17.34
N LEU A 406 18.34 -11.86 -16.72
CA LEU A 406 18.83 -13.24 -16.70
C LEU A 406 18.29 -13.97 -17.93
N VAL A 407 19.22 -14.58 -18.67
CA VAL A 407 18.94 -15.28 -19.91
C VAL A 407 19.43 -16.72 -19.79
N ASP A 408 18.67 -17.63 -20.37
CA ASP A 408 19.03 -19.04 -20.42
C ASP A 408 20.32 -19.28 -21.22
N SER A 409 21.31 -19.84 -20.55
CA SER A 409 22.64 -20.16 -21.06
C SER A 409 22.62 -21.56 -21.63
N VAL A 410 22.31 -21.59 -22.92
CA VAL A 410 22.14 -22.72 -23.85
C VAL A 410 23.28 -23.77 -23.95
N GLN A 411 24.40 -23.69 -23.22
CA GLN A 411 25.56 -24.57 -23.40
C GLN A 411 26.18 -25.12 -22.09
N MET A 412 26.02 -26.43 -21.83
CA MET A 412 27.08 -27.46 -21.85
C MET A 412 26.55 -28.86 -21.49
N THR A 413 26.43 -29.74 -22.49
CA THR A 413 26.56 -31.19 -22.34
C THR A 413 27.64 -31.68 -23.29
N ALA A 414 28.91 -31.34 -23.02
CA ALA A 414 30.08 -32.05 -23.54
C ALA A 414 31.33 -31.59 -22.76
N PRO A 415 32.12 -32.52 -22.17
CA PRO A 415 33.49 -32.21 -21.76
C PRO A 415 34.35 -32.24 -23.03
N SER A 416 34.47 -31.10 -23.74
CA SER A 416 35.52 -30.97 -24.76
C SER A 416 36.83 -30.66 -24.04
N GLY A 417 37.67 -31.68 -23.88
CA GLY A 417 39.03 -31.49 -23.42
C GLY A 417 39.83 -30.65 -24.40
N THR A 418 40.03 -29.37 -24.06
CA THR A 418 41.08 -28.52 -24.65
C THR A 418 41.37 -27.32 -23.75
N LYS A 419 42.41 -27.47 -22.92
CA LYS A 419 43.35 -26.41 -22.44
C LYS A 419 42.79 -25.06 -21.92
N SER A 420 41.52 -24.95 -21.52
CA SER A 420 40.96 -23.70 -20.96
C SER A 420 40.65 -23.77 -19.45
N GLU A 421 40.95 -24.88 -18.76
CA GLU A 421 40.59 -25.03 -17.34
C GLU A 421 41.43 -24.14 -16.40
N LYS A 422 42.63 -23.69 -16.79
CA LYS A 422 43.49 -22.87 -15.91
C LYS A 422 43.14 -21.38 -15.84
N LEU A 423 42.27 -20.89 -16.72
CA LEU A 423 41.84 -19.47 -16.73
C LEU A 423 40.46 -19.26 -16.08
N SER A 424 39.62 -20.30 -16.00
CA SER A 424 38.34 -20.25 -15.29
C SER A 424 38.49 -20.40 -13.77
N ASP A 425 39.48 -21.14 -13.28
CA ASP A 425 39.67 -21.31 -11.83
C ASP A 425 40.10 -20.01 -11.13
N MET A 426 40.86 -19.13 -11.80
CA MET A 426 41.28 -17.83 -11.23
C MET A 426 40.16 -16.77 -11.23
N SER A 427 39.05 -16.97 -11.95
CA SER A 427 37.91 -16.07 -11.93
C SER A 427 36.79 -16.51 -10.98
N HIS A 428 36.85 -17.75 -10.47
CA HIS A 428 35.91 -18.24 -9.45
C HIS A 428 36.25 -17.73 -8.03
N GLU A 429 37.52 -17.44 -7.72
CA GLU A 429 37.93 -16.90 -6.41
C GLU A 429 37.48 -15.44 -6.16
N SER A 430 37.00 -14.72 -7.18
CA SER A 430 36.57 -13.31 -7.07
C SER A 430 35.07 -13.07 -7.26
N MET A 431 34.25 -14.13 -7.36
CA MET A 431 32.80 -13.97 -7.48
C MET A 431 32.13 -13.72 -6.11
N PRO A 432 31.16 -12.80 -6.04
CA PRO A 432 30.30 -12.64 -4.87
C PRO A 432 29.59 -13.95 -4.47
N VAL A 433 29.38 -14.16 -3.18
CA VAL A 433 28.79 -15.39 -2.65
C VAL A 433 27.27 -15.25 -2.53
N VAL A 434 26.53 -16.21 -3.09
CA VAL A 434 25.07 -16.28 -2.90
C VAL A 434 24.78 -16.91 -1.55
N HIS A 435 24.26 -16.11 -0.61
CA HIS A 435 23.87 -16.59 0.70
C HIS A 435 22.47 -17.22 0.70
N GLU A 436 21.53 -16.62 -0.04
CA GLU A 436 20.12 -16.99 0.03
C GLU A 436 19.42 -16.70 -1.29
N ILE A 437 18.52 -17.60 -1.71
CA ILE A 437 17.59 -17.37 -2.82
C ILE A 437 16.16 -17.68 -2.34
N LEU A 438 15.20 -16.87 -2.78
CA LEU A 438 13.77 -17.05 -2.51
C LEU A 438 12.98 -16.72 -3.77
N VAL A 439 12.07 -17.61 -4.16
CA VAL A 439 11.14 -17.38 -5.27
C VAL A 439 9.72 -17.42 -4.74
N VAL A 440 8.97 -16.34 -4.99
CA VAL A 440 7.62 -16.16 -4.48
C VAL A 440 6.70 -15.64 -5.57
N GLY A 441 5.46 -16.12 -5.57
CA GLY A 441 4.40 -15.58 -6.41
C GLY A 441 3.70 -14.46 -5.66
N LEU A 442 3.82 -13.24 -6.17
CA LEU A 442 3.22 -12.04 -5.58
C LEU A 442 2.13 -11.46 -6.49
N GLY A 443 1.46 -10.41 -6.03
CA GLY A 443 0.37 -9.77 -6.76
C GLY A 443 -0.95 -10.53 -6.69
N ILE A 444 -1.89 -10.18 -7.58
CA ILE A 444 -3.21 -10.81 -7.61
C ILE A 444 -3.09 -12.31 -7.88
N ARG A 445 -3.60 -13.15 -6.97
CA ARG A 445 -3.56 -14.62 -7.03
C ARG A 445 -2.18 -15.19 -7.39
N HIS A 446 -1.10 -14.59 -6.87
CA HIS A 446 0.28 -15.04 -7.13
C HIS A 446 0.70 -14.96 -8.61
N SER A 447 0.10 -14.06 -9.40
CA SER A 447 0.34 -13.91 -10.85
C SER A 447 1.73 -13.38 -11.22
N ARG A 448 2.51 -12.84 -10.28
CA ARG A 448 3.81 -12.20 -10.53
C ARG A 448 4.91 -12.91 -9.75
N PRO A 449 5.61 -13.88 -10.37
CA PRO A 449 6.75 -14.55 -9.75
C PRO A 449 7.96 -13.61 -9.64
N VAL A 450 8.53 -13.53 -8.44
CA VAL A 450 9.69 -12.71 -8.11
C VAL A 450 10.77 -13.60 -7.51
N LEU A 451 11.99 -13.50 -8.05
CA LEU A 451 13.20 -14.12 -7.52
C LEU A 451 13.99 -13.07 -6.73
N LEU A 452 14.18 -13.31 -5.44
CA LEU A 452 15.02 -12.54 -4.55
C LEU A 452 16.28 -13.34 -4.25
N ALA A 453 17.44 -12.67 -4.26
CA ALA A 453 18.70 -13.29 -3.90
C ALA A 453 19.57 -12.34 -3.08
N ARG A 454 20.09 -12.84 -1.97
CA ARG A 454 21.09 -12.13 -1.15
C ARG A 454 22.47 -12.59 -1.59
N VAL A 455 23.25 -11.67 -2.12
CA VAL A 455 24.59 -11.92 -2.67
C VAL A 455 25.56 -10.98 -1.97
N ASP A 456 26.46 -11.53 -1.15
CA ASP A 456 27.26 -10.78 -0.18
C ASP A 456 26.40 -9.77 0.60
N GLU A 457 26.65 -8.47 0.39
CA GLU A 457 25.97 -7.34 1.04
C GLU A 457 24.90 -6.69 0.13
N ASP A 458 24.61 -7.27 -1.03
CA ASP A 458 23.62 -6.77 -1.98
C ASP A 458 22.37 -7.66 -2.02
N LEU A 459 21.22 -7.03 -2.23
CA LEU A 459 19.97 -7.71 -2.56
C LEU A 459 19.74 -7.58 -4.07
N LEU A 460 19.41 -8.70 -4.72
CA LEU A 460 19.01 -8.74 -6.11
C LEU A 460 17.54 -9.19 -6.18
N ILE A 461 16.70 -8.38 -6.81
CA ILE A 461 15.27 -8.68 -7.02
C ILE A 461 15.01 -8.76 -8.52
N TYR A 462 14.39 -9.84 -8.95
CA TYR A 462 14.13 -10.16 -10.35
C TYR A 462 12.66 -10.51 -10.55
N GLU A 463 12.01 -9.87 -11.52
CA GLU A 463 10.66 -10.21 -11.93
C GLU A 463 10.68 -11.14 -13.16
N ALA A 464 9.90 -12.22 -13.12
CA ALA A 464 9.73 -13.11 -14.26
C ALA A 464 8.79 -12.48 -15.30
N PHE A 465 9.15 -12.56 -16.58
CA PHE A 465 8.31 -12.14 -17.69
C PHE A 465 8.35 -13.18 -18.82
N PRO A 466 7.24 -13.36 -19.56
CA PRO A 466 7.17 -14.35 -20.64
C PRO A 466 8.11 -13.96 -21.79
N PHE A 467 8.78 -14.96 -22.36
CA PHE A 467 9.70 -14.77 -23.47
C PHE A 467 9.71 -15.98 -24.40
N TYR A 468 9.20 -15.78 -25.61
CA TYR A 468 8.90 -16.84 -26.58
C TYR A 468 9.80 -16.84 -27.81
N GLU A 469 10.77 -15.94 -27.97
CA GLU A 469 11.56 -15.89 -29.22
C GLU A 469 12.53 -17.07 -29.34
N THR A 470 13.06 -17.57 -28.22
CA THR A 470 13.97 -18.73 -28.22
C THR A 470 13.19 -20.02 -27.96
N GLN A 471 12.54 -20.55 -28.99
CA GLN A 471 11.70 -21.75 -28.89
C GLN A 471 12.52 -23.05 -28.84
N ARG A 472 13.16 -23.34 -27.69
CA ARG A 472 13.78 -24.65 -27.43
C ARG A 472 12.87 -25.58 -26.66
N GLU A 473 12.75 -26.81 -27.12
CA GLU A 473 11.92 -27.82 -26.47
C GLU A 473 12.46 -28.16 -25.08
N GLY A 474 11.58 -28.13 -24.07
CA GLY A 474 11.93 -28.48 -22.69
C GLY A 474 12.64 -27.41 -21.87
N HIS A 475 12.87 -26.21 -22.43
CA HIS A 475 13.38 -25.04 -21.72
C HIS A 475 12.25 -24.07 -21.35
N LEU A 476 12.44 -23.34 -20.26
CA LEU A 476 11.46 -22.35 -19.78
C LEU A 476 11.31 -21.18 -20.75
N LYS A 477 10.06 -20.80 -21.05
CA LYS A 477 9.71 -19.68 -21.96
C LYS A 477 9.56 -18.36 -21.21
N LEU A 478 10.52 -18.06 -20.35
CA LEU A 478 10.54 -16.83 -19.57
C LEU A 478 11.96 -16.30 -19.41
N ARG A 479 12.05 -15.05 -18.99
CA ARG A 479 13.30 -14.42 -18.55
C ARG A 479 13.03 -13.65 -17.27
N PHE A 480 14.11 -13.22 -16.63
CA PHE A 480 14.03 -12.45 -15.40
C PHE A 480 14.62 -11.06 -15.61
N LYS A 481 13.88 -10.01 -15.23
CA LYS A 481 14.33 -8.61 -15.30
C LYS A 481 14.64 -8.10 -13.90
N LYS A 482 15.82 -7.51 -13.71
CA LYS A 482 16.22 -6.91 -12.43
C LYS A 482 15.34 -5.70 -12.13
N MET A 483 14.80 -5.65 -10.91
CA MET A 483 14.01 -4.55 -10.37
C MET A 483 14.92 -3.56 -9.64
N SER A 484 14.65 -2.26 -9.80
CA SER A 484 15.33 -1.21 -9.06
C SER A 484 14.76 -1.07 -7.64
N HIS A 485 15.63 -0.98 -6.64
CA HIS A 485 15.24 -0.74 -5.24
C HIS A 485 16.33 0.03 -4.48
N ASP A 486 15.92 0.75 -3.44
CA ASP A 486 16.80 1.53 -2.55
C ASP A 486 16.99 0.85 -1.19
N ILE A 487 17.26 -0.47 -1.24
CA ILE A 487 17.46 -1.32 -0.06
C ILE A 487 18.94 -1.50 0.17
N PHE A 488 19.37 -1.27 1.40
CA PHE A 488 20.75 -1.44 1.84
C PHE A 488 20.79 -2.53 2.92
N LEU A 489 21.66 -3.53 2.75
CA LEU A 489 21.81 -4.61 3.72
C LEU A 489 22.90 -4.33 4.77
N ARG A 490 23.75 -3.33 4.52
CA ARG A 490 24.89 -3.00 5.36
C ARG A 490 24.47 -2.45 6.71
N GLU A 491 25.26 -2.81 7.72
CA GLU A 491 25.17 -2.16 9.03
C GLU A 491 25.59 -0.69 8.91
N ARG A 492 24.82 0.22 9.52
CA ARG A 492 25.18 1.63 9.65
C ARG A 492 26.26 1.78 10.73
N LYS A 493 27.52 1.52 10.37
CA LYS A 493 28.66 1.68 11.29
C LYS A 493 28.90 3.17 11.57
N TYR A 494 28.53 3.64 12.76
CA TYR A 494 29.07 4.89 13.30
C TYR A 494 30.54 4.63 13.67
N LYS A 495 31.44 5.58 13.36
CA LYS A 495 32.92 5.45 13.39
C LYS A 495 33.56 5.03 14.73
N THR A 496 32.80 4.56 15.71
CA THR A 496 33.25 4.32 17.09
C THR A 496 32.92 2.94 17.67
N GLN A 497 32.31 2.01 16.92
CA GLN A 497 32.05 0.65 17.42
C GLN A 497 32.93 -0.37 16.68
N LYS A 498 33.86 -1.00 17.42
CA LYS A 498 34.44 -2.28 17.01
C LYS A 498 33.36 -3.35 17.20
N PRO A 499 33.23 -4.33 16.28
CA PRO A 499 32.33 -5.46 16.51
C PRO A 499 32.81 -6.21 17.76
N GLU A 500 31.92 -6.38 18.75
CA GLU A 500 32.25 -7.05 20.01
C GLU A 500 32.48 -8.56 19.81
N ASN A 501 31.98 -9.16 18.71
CA ASN A 501 32.10 -10.59 18.46
C ASN A 501 32.00 -10.97 16.96
N GLU A 502 33.12 -11.26 16.29
CA GLU A 502 33.15 -11.60 14.84
C GLU A 502 32.41 -12.91 14.50
N GLU A 503 32.35 -13.86 15.45
CA GLU A 503 31.66 -15.15 15.26
C GLU A 503 30.14 -14.98 15.22
N GLU A 504 29.59 -14.08 16.05
CA GLU A 504 28.16 -13.78 16.06
C GLU A 504 27.72 -13.05 14.79
N GLU A 505 28.55 -12.14 14.27
CA GLU A 505 28.28 -11.46 12.99
C GLU A 505 28.26 -12.45 11.82
N LYS A 506 29.23 -13.37 11.76
CA LYS A 506 29.25 -14.43 10.73
C LYS A 506 28.04 -15.35 10.86
N ALA A 507 27.69 -15.74 12.10
CA ALA A 507 26.51 -16.53 12.35
C ALA A 507 25.25 -15.81 11.88
N PHE A 508 25.11 -14.50 12.16
CA PHE A 508 23.97 -13.70 11.72
C PHE A 508 23.87 -13.55 10.20
N GLN A 509 24.99 -13.31 9.52
CA GLN A 509 25.06 -13.24 8.05
C GLN A 509 24.74 -14.58 7.37
N SER A 510 24.92 -15.70 8.07
CA SER A 510 24.58 -17.04 7.55
C SER A 510 23.09 -17.41 7.68
N ARG A 511 22.29 -16.60 8.41
CA ARG A 511 20.86 -16.86 8.63
C ARG A 511 20.00 -16.52 7.41
N GLN A 512 18.80 -17.08 7.40
CA GLN A 512 17.74 -16.73 6.46
C GLN A 512 17.17 -15.35 6.78
N TRP A 513 17.24 -14.43 5.83
CA TRP A 513 16.76 -13.06 5.98
C TRP A 513 15.46 -12.80 5.21
N LEU A 514 15.16 -13.59 4.17
CA LEU A 514 13.98 -13.41 3.34
C LEU A 514 12.85 -14.31 3.86
N HIS A 515 11.83 -13.67 4.45
CA HIS A 515 10.67 -14.35 5.04
C HIS A 515 9.40 -14.02 4.23
N PRO A 516 8.89 -14.96 3.41
CA PRO A 516 7.64 -14.73 2.69
C PRO A 516 6.47 -14.68 3.69
N PHE A 517 5.50 -13.83 3.39
CA PHE A 517 4.26 -13.76 4.14
C PHE A 517 3.06 -13.52 3.24
N SER A 518 1.90 -13.99 3.68
CA SER A 518 0.62 -13.81 3.04
C SER A 518 -0.40 -13.30 4.06
N ASP A 519 -1.25 -12.37 3.62
CA ASP A 519 -2.39 -11.84 4.40
C ASP A 519 -2.03 -11.20 5.76
N ILE A 520 -0.92 -10.45 5.83
CA ILE A 520 -0.64 -9.57 6.97
C ILE A 520 -1.36 -8.24 6.73
N SER A 521 -2.38 -7.94 7.54
CA SER A 521 -3.33 -6.83 7.33
C SER A 521 -3.88 -6.74 5.88
N GLY A 522 -4.04 -7.88 5.20
CA GLY A 522 -4.50 -7.95 3.80
C GLY A 522 -3.40 -7.86 2.74
N TYR A 523 -2.14 -7.65 3.14
CA TYR A 523 -1.00 -7.55 2.23
C TYR A 523 -0.23 -8.87 2.17
N SER A 524 0.37 -9.13 1.01
CA SER A 524 1.29 -10.25 0.79
C SER A 524 2.62 -9.74 0.25
N GLY A 525 3.69 -10.45 0.56
CA GLY A 525 5.02 -9.92 0.33
C GLY A 525 6.14 -10.75 0.93
N VAL A 526 7.29 -10.10 1.07
CA VAL A 526 8.48 -10.66 1.73
C VAL A 526 8.97 -9.66 2.77
N PHE A 527 9.23 -10.14 3.98
CA PHE A 527 9.89 -9.36 5.00
C PHE A 527 11.38 -9.68 4.96
N LEU A 528 12.20 -8.64 4.82
CA LEU A 528 13.64 -8.72 4.84
C LEU A 528 14.14 -8.41 6.25
N CYS A 529 14.66 -9.41 6.93
CA CYS A 529 15.41 -9.26 8.18
C CYS A 529 16.84 -8.77 7.89
N GLY A 530 17.59 -8.44 8.95
CA GLY A 530 18.96 -7.97 8.84
C GLY A 530 19.21 -6.75 9.74
N TYR A 531 20.33 -6.07 9.47
CA TYR A 531 20.68 -4.82 10.15
C TYR A 531 19.70 -3.69 9.86
N GLN A 532 19.13 -3.70 8.65
CA GLN A 532 18.13 -2.74 8.19
C GLN A 532 16.94 -3.52 7.63
N PRO A 533 15.87 -3.70 8.42
CA PRO A 533 14.72 -4.48 7.98
C PRO A 533 13.83 -3.71 6.99
N TYR A 534 13.27 -4.43 6.02
CA TYR A 534 12.36 -3.88 5.01
C TYR A 534 11.14 -4.77 4.78
N TRP A 535 10.01 -4.14 4.52
CA TRP A 535 8.81 -4.76 3.98
C TRP A 535 8.81 -4.65 2.46
N LEU A 536 8.64 -5.77 1.78
CA LEU A 536 8.46 -5.84 0.32
C LEU A 536 7.00 -6.24 0.05
N PHE A 537 6.15 -5.26 -0.24
CA PHE A 537 4.74 -5.51 -0.57
C PHE A 537 4.52 -5.52 -2.07
N MET A 538 3.61 -6.36 -2.53
CA MET A 538 3.08 -6.27 -3.88
C MET A 538 1.59 -6.64 -3.85
N SER A 539 0.76 -5.62 -4.04
CA SER A 539 -0.70 -5.74 -4.04
C SER A 539 -1.23 -6.24 -5.39
N SER A 540 -2.55 -6.23 -5.55
CA SER A 540 -3.22 -6.48 -6.83
C SER A 540 -2.77 -5.56 -7.97
N ARG A 541 -2.22 -4.37 -7.67
CA ARG A 541 -1.67 -3.45 -8.68
C ARG A 541 -0.41 -3.99 -9.37
N GLY A 542 0.32 -4.91 -8.71
CA GLY A 542 1.51 -5.54 -9.30
C GLY A 542 2.74 -4.62 -9.37
N GLU A 543 2.81 -3.60 -8.52
CA GLU A 543 4.03 -2.80 -8.28
C GLU A 543 4.67 -3.22 -6.95
N LEU A 544 5.99 -3.36 -6.96
CA LEU A 544 6.76 -3.66 -5.74
C LEU A 544 6.92 -2.38 -4.90
N ARG A 545 6.52 -2.44 -3.63
CA ARG A 545 6.69 -1.37 -2.64
C ARG A 545 7.68 -1.83 -1.57
N CYS A 546 8.68 -1.01 -1.30
CA CYS A 546 9.75 -1.32 -0.35
C CYS A 546 9.74 -0.32 0.80
N HIS A 547 9.32 -0.74 2.00
CA HIS A 547 9.18 0.16 3.15
C HIS A 547 10.10 -0.25 4.30
N PRO A 548 11.02 0.62 4.77
CA PRO A 548 11.90 0.29 5.88
C PRO A 548 11.16 0.20 7.22
N MET A 549 11.73 -0.53 8.19
CA MET A 549 11.20 -0.63 9.56
C MET A 549 12.29 -0.36 10.61
N PHE A 550 12.76 0.89 10.70
CA PHE A 550 13.93 1.23 11.52
C PHE A 550 13.66 1.41 13.02
N VAL A 551 12.39 1.47 13.43
CA VAL A 551 11.98 1.85 14.79
C VAL A 551 12.47 0.88 15.89
N ASP A 552 12.70 -0.38 15.55
CA ASP A 552 13.17 -1.41 16.51
C ASP A 552 14.64 -1.83 16.27
N GLY A 553 15.34 -1.13 15.36
CA GLY A 553 16.70 -1.49 14.95
C GLY A 553 16.79 -2.80 14.16
N PRO A 554 17.92 -3.54 14.28
CA PRO A 554 18.13 -4.82 13.60
C PRO A 554 17.14 -5.89 14.04
N ILE A 555 16.62 -6.64 13.06
CA ILE A 555 15.66 -7.73 13.28
C ILE A 555 16.26 -9.04 12.82
N TYR A 556 16.18 -10.03 13.71
CA TYR A 556 16.86 -11.31 13.55
C TYR A 556 15.95 -12.40 12.99
N CYS A 557 14.67 -12.34 13.33
CA CYS A 557 13.69 -13.33 12.95
C CYS A 557 12.35 -12.65 12.72
N PHE A 558 11.55 -13.22 11.83
CA PHE A 558 10.21 -12.77 11.52
C PHE A 558 9.34 -13.98 11.21
N ALA A 559 8.06 -13.95 11.61
CA ALA A 559 7.06 -14.90 11.16
C ALA A 559 5.67 -14.25 11.09
N PRO A 560 4.83 -14.61 10.12
CA PRO A 560 3.42 -14.19 10.10
C PRO A 560 2.68 -14.78 11.32
N PHE A 561 1.70 -14.05 11.86
CA PHE A 561 0.94 -14.50 13.04
C PHE A 561 -0.52 -14.13 12.92
N HIS A 562 -1.39 -15.12 13.02
CA HIS A 562 -2.83 -14.94 13.00
C HIS A 562 -3.43 -15.67 14.19
N ASN A 563 -3.87 -14.91 15.18
CA ASN A 563 -4.49 -15.40 16.40
C ASN A 563 -5.69 -14.53 16.79
N VAL A 564 -6.53 -15.00 17.71
CA VAL A 564 -7.70 -14.29 18.26
C VAL A 564 -7.32 -12.91 18.79
N ASN A 565 -6.21 -12.82 19.52
CA ASN A 565 -5.72 -11.56 20.10
C ASN A 565 -4.88 -10.71 19.12
N CYS A 566 -4.49 -11.28 17.98
CA CYS A 566 -3.64 -10.62 16.98
C CYS A 566 -4.05 -11.08 15.57
N PRO A 567 -5.16 -10.54 15.05
CA PRO A 567 -5.66 -10.92 13.73
C PRO A 567 -4.74 -10.37 12.65
N LYS A 568 -4.21 -11.26 11.81
CA LYS A 568 -3.42 -10.93 10.60
C LYS A 568 -2.18 -10.09 10.90
N GLY A 569 -1.57 -10.33 12.04
CA GLY A 569 -0.33 -9.68 12.47
C GLY A 569 0.91 -10.50 12.13
N PHE A 570 1.95 -10.24 12.90
CA PHE A 570 3.26 -10.87 12.76
C PHE A 570 4.02 -10.86 14.09
N LEU A 571 5.07 -11.66 14.13
CA LEU A 571 6.04 -11.71 15.21
C LEU A 571 7.41 -11.32 14.68
N HIS A 572 8.21 -10.63 15.50
CA HIS A 572 9.63 -10.42 15.20
C HIS A 572 10.49 -10.42 16.46
N PHE A 573 11.77 -10.77 16.30
CA PHE A 573 12.79 -10.66 17.34
C PHE A 573 13.74 -9.50 17.04
N ASN A 574 13.93 -8.62 18.02
CA ASN A 574 14.93 -7.55 17.93
C ASN A 574 16.30 -8.02 18.44
N LYS A 575 17.32 -7.15 18.34
CA LYS A 575 18.69 -7.42 18.83
C LYS A 575 18.76 -7.74 20.34
N LYS A 576 17.80 -7.28 21.13
CA LYS A 576 17.77 -7.49 22.59
C LYS A 576 17.21 -8.86 22.99
N GLY A 577 16.69 -9.65 22.04
CA GLY A 577 16.04 -10.92 22.34
C GLY A 577 14.58 -10.76 22.81
N GLU A 578 13.95 -9.63 22.51
CA GLU A 578 12.54 -9.39 22.77
C GLU A 578 11.70 -9.91 21.58
N LEU A 579 10.77 -10.81 21.87
CA LEU A 579 9.72 -11.25 20.94
C LEU A 579 8.58 -10.25 20.98
N ARG A 580 8.28 -9.62 19.84
CA ARG A 580 7.17 -8.67 19.75
C ARG A 580 6.05 -9.23 18.89
N ILE A 581 4.85 -9.28 19.45
CA ILE A 581 3.62 -9.58 18.73
C ILE A 581 3.06 -8.26 18.24
N SER A 582 2.99 -8.07 16.92
CA SER A 582 2.64 -6.78 16.32
C SER A 582 1.64 -6.90 15.18
N THR A 583 0.91 -5.81 14.93
CA THR A 583 0.06 -5.64 13.75
C THR A 583 0.49 -4.42 12.94
N LEU A 584 0.19 -4.40 11.64
CA LEU A 584 0.38 -3.19 10.83
C LEU A 584 -0.76 -2.20 11.09
N PRO A 585 -0.47 -0.90 11.33
CA PRO A 585 -1.49 0.13 11.43
C PRO A 585 -2.42 0.18 10.21
N THR A 586 -3.72 -0.03 10.43
CA THR A 586 -4.71 -0.18 9.34
C THR A 586 -5.17 1.15 8.73
N HIS A 587 -4.86 2.28 9.36
CA HIS A 587 -5.20 3.61 8.86
C HIS A 587 -4.27 4.11 7.73
N LEU A 588 -3.19 3.38 7.45
CA LEU A 588 -2.24 3.68 6.38
C LEU A 588 -2.44 2.73 5.20
N THR A 589 -2.31 3.26 3.99
CA THR A 589 -2.16 2.44 2.78
C THR A 589 -0.68 2.20 2.52
N TYR A 590 -0.27 0.94 2.51
CA TYR A 590 1.10 0.53 2.17
C TYR A 590 1.31 0.33 0.67
N ASP A 591 0.24 0.39 -0.12
CA ASP A 591 0.27 0.29 -1.58
C ASP A 591 0.42 1.67 -2.25
N ALA A 592 1.49 2.36 -1.86
CA ALA A 592 1.98 3.62 -2.41
C ALA A 592 3.50 3.64 -2.22
N PRO A 593 4.26 4.51 -2.92
CA PRO A 593 5.72 4.59 -2.76
C PRO A 593 6.17 4.77 -1.32
N TRP A 594 5.46 5.63 -0.55
CA TRP A 594 5.57 5.71 0.92
C TRP A 594 4.20 5.39 1.53
N PRO A 595 4.15 4.75 2.72
CA PRO A 595 2.93 4.60 3.49
C PRO A 595 2.20 5.94 3.64
N VAL A 596 0.94 5.97 3.22
CA VAL A 596 0.16 7.20 3.14
C VAL A 596 -1.25 7.03 3.72
N ARG A 597 -1.70 8.03 4.47
CA ARG A 597 -3.10 8.23 4.84
C ARG A 597 -3.62 9.48 4.14
N LYS A 598 -4.65 9.34 3.31
CA LYS A 598 -5.31 10.46 2.64
C LYS A 598 -6.57 10.84 3.40
N VAL A 599 -6.62 12.05 3.93
CA VAL A 599 -7.73 12.61 4.70
C VAL A 599 -8.51 13.57 3.81
N PRO A 600 -9.70 13.18 3.30
CA PRO A 600 -10.45 14.02 2.38
C PRO A 600 -11.08 15.22 3.12
N LEU A 601 -10.80 16.43 2.65
CA LEU A 601 -11.38 17.67 3.19
C LEU A 601 -12.57 18.17 2.36
N ARG A 602 -12.63 17.80 1.08
CA ARG A 602 -13.67 18.22 0.11
C ARG A 602 -13.71 19.75 -0.14
N CYS A 603 -12.62 20.44 0.17
CA CYS A 603 -12.38 21.85 -0.10
C CYS A 603 -10.89 22.05 -0.37
N THR A 604 -10.49 23.20 -0.93
CA THR A 604 -9.10 23.45 -1.30
C THR A 604 -8.24 23.70 -0.05
N PRO A 605 -7.23 22.87 0.26
CA PRO A 605 -6.33 23.11 1.36
C PRO A 605 -5.13 23.94 0.92
N HIS A 606 -4.94 25.10 1.54
CA HIS A 606 -3.87 26.05 1.19
C HIS A 606 -2.65 25.88 2.08
N PHE A 607 -2.86 25.83 3.40
CA PHE A 607 -1.78 25.75 4.38
C PHE A 607 -2.04 24.67 5.42
N VAL A 608 -0.96 24.03 5.86
CA VAL A 608 -0.95 23.13 7.00
C VAL A 608 0.26 23.47 7.87
N ASN A 609 0.07 23.54 9.18
CA ASN A 609 1.13 23.82 10.14
C ASN A 609 0.93 23.00 11.42
N TYR A 610 2.01 22.44 11.96
CA TYR A 610 1.97 21.69 13.21
C TYR A 610 2.25 22.61 14.39
N HIS A 611 1.34 22.65 15.35
CA HIS A 611 1.52 23.36 16.60
C HIS A 611 2.08 22.40 17.65
N VAL A 612 3.35 22.64 18.04
CA VAL A 612 4.14 21.73 18.88
C VAL A 612 3.54 21.59 20.28
N ASP A 613 3.15 22.70 20.90
CA ASP A 613 2.72 22.70 22.31
C ASP A 613 1.39 21.96 22.51
N SER A 614 0.44 22.12 21.59
CA SER A 614 -0.87 21.45 21.65
C SER A 614 -0.91 20.10 20.91
N LYS A 615 0.15 19.78 20.15
CA LYS A 615 0.21 18.63 19.24
C LYS A 615 -0.98 18.53 18.28
N THR A 616 -1.35 19.65 17.66
CA THR A 616 -2.47 19.72 16.70
C THR A 616 -2.03 20.33 15.37
N TYR A 617 -2.73 20.01 14.29
CA TYR A 617 -2.51 20.63 12.99
C TYR A 617 -3.47 21.80 12.79
N CYS A 618 -2.93 22.95 12.41
CA CYS A 618 -3.70 24.08 11.91
C CYS A 618 -3.78 23.99 10.39
N VAL A 619 -5.00 23.97 9.85
CA VAL A 619 -5.26 23.81 8.42
C VAL A 619 -6.09 25.00 7.94
N VAL A 620 -5.63 25.62 6.86
CA VAL A 620 -6.35 26.69 6.17
C VAL A 620 -6.94 26.13 4.90
N THR A 621 -8.24 26.31 4.74
CA THR A 621 -8.99 25.84 3.58
C THR A 621 -9.78 26.97 2.93
N SER A 622 -10.05 26.86 1.64
CA SER A 622 -11.02 27.72 0.96
C SER A 622 -12.15 26.90 0.35
N GLN A 623 -13.33 27.52 0.30
CA GLN A 623 -14.47 27.03 -0.45
C GLN A 623 -14.85 28.06 -1.52
N PRO A 624 -15.14 27.63 -2.75
CA PRO A 624 -15.59 28.53 -3.80
C PRO A 624 -17.02 28.99 -3.50
N ASP A 625 -17.22 30.29 -3.50
CA ASP A 625 -18.52 30.94 -3.29
C ASP A 625 -18.83 31.85 -4.50
N PRO A 626 -20.01 31.75 -5.14
CA PRO A 626 -20.38 32.63 -6.24
C PRO A 626 -20.40 34.10 -5.82
N CYS A 627 -19.63 34.93 -6.53
CA CYS A 627 -19.52 36.35 -6.28
C CYS A 627 -20.53 37.13 -7.13
N ASN A 628 -21.49 37.75 -6.45
CA ASN A 628 -22.53 38.59 -7.04
C ASN A 628 -22.35 40.09 -6.74
N HIS A 629 -21.29 40.49 -6.04
CA HIS A 629 -21.02 41.88 -5.70
C HIS A 629 -19.65 42.32 -6.22
N LEU A 630 -19.59 43.51 -6.83
CA LEU A 630 -18.34 44.19 -7.14
C LEU A 630 -18.07 45.23 -6.06
N VAL A 631 -16.84 45.28 -5.54
CA VAL A 631 -16.47 46.28 -4.53
C VAL A 631 -15.84 47.48 -5.25
N ARG A 632 -16.40 48.67 -5.04
CA ARG A 632 -15.84 49.94 -5.49
C ARG A 632 -15.52 50.82 -4.28
N PHE A 633 -14.53 51.70 -4.44
CA PHE A 633 -14.16 52.66 -3.40
C PHE A 633 -14.49 54.08 -3.87
N THR A 634 -15.35 54.77 -3.13
CA THR A 634 -15.71 56.19 -3.34
C THR A 634 -15.09 57.02 -2.22
N GLY A 635 -13.80 57.36 -2.39
CA GLY A 635 -13.01 58.00 -1.35
C GLY A 635 -12.49 56.99 -0.32
N GLU A 636 -12.99 57.05 0.92
CA GLU A 636 -12.61 56.13 2.01
C GLU A 636 -13.63 55.01 2.25
N ASP A 637 -14.85 55.11 1.71
CA ASP A 637 -15.94 54.16 1.95
C ASP A 637 -15.99 53.03 0.91
N LYS A 638 -16.40 51.84 1.37
CA LYS A 638 -16.61 50.65 0.53
C LYS A 638 -18.05 50.62 0.03
N GLU A 639 -18.24 50.63 -1.27
CA GLU A 639 -19.54 50.42 -1.91
C GLU A 639 -19.59 49.05 -2.57
N TYR A 640 -20.69 48.31 -2.32
CA TYR A 640 -20.94 46.99 -2.90
C TYR A 640 -21.99 47.13 -4.00
N GLU A 641 -21.58 46.97 -5.25
CA GLU A 641 -22.45 46.99 -6.42
C GLU A 641 -22.94 45.57 -6.72
N LEU A 642 -24.25 45.35 -6.63
CA LEU A 642 -24.86 44.08 -7.01
C LEU A 642 -24.83 43.88 -8.53
N LEU A 643 -24.33 42.74 -8.98
CA LEU A 643 -24.30 42.36 -10.40
C LEU A 643 -25.65 41.75 -10.81
N GLU A 644 -26.57 42.58 -11.31
CA GLU A 644 -27.84 42.11 -11.87
C GLU A 644 -27.64 41.44 -13.24
N ARG A 645 -27.91 40.13 -13.33
CA ARG A 645 -27.72 39.30 -14.55
C ARG A 645 -28.88 38.31 -14.72
N ASP A 646 -29.01 37.74 -15.91
CA ASP A 646 -30.07 36.75 -16.22
C ASP A 646 -29.79 35.39 -15.56
N SER A 647 -30.79 34.50 -15.53
CA SER A 647 -30.67 33.18 -14.89
C SER A 647 -29.71 32.22 -15.59
N ARG A 648 -29.27 32.55 -16.81
CA ARG A 648 -28.27 31.77 -17.57
C ARG A 648 -26.84 32.25 -17.29
N TYR A 649 -26.67 33.39 -16.61
CA TYR A 649 -25.36 33.93 -16.29
C TYR A 649 -24.67 33.10 -15.22
N ILE A 650 -23.41 32.75 -15.48
CA ILE A 650 -22.55 32.04 -14.54
C ILE A 650 -21.70 33.08 -13.81
N PHE A 651 -21.93 33.24 -12.51
CA PHE A 651 -21.16 34.15 -11.67
C PHE A 651 -19.71 33.65 -11.48
N PRO A 652 -18.74 34.58 -11.39
CA PRO A 652 -17.38 34.21 -11.00
C PRO A 652 -17.37 33.67 -9.57
N THR A 653 -16.49 32.72 -9.28
CA THR A 653 -16.32 32.15 -7.94
C THR A 653 -15.18 32.84 -7.20
N MET A 654 -15.41 33.21 -5.94
CA MET A 654 -14.40 33.74 -5.02
C MET A 654 -14.11 32.72 -3.92
N ASP A 655 -12.86 32.65 -3.50
CA ASP A 655 -12.46 31.75 -2.42
C ASP A 655 -12.75 32.38 -1.05
N LYS A 656 -13.60 31.73 -0.25
CA LYS A 656 -13.80 32.09 1.16
C LYS A 656 -12.90 31.25 2.05
N PHE A 657 -11.96 31.91 2.72
CA PHE A 657 -10.96 31.25 3.54
C PHE A 657 -11.46 31.00 4.97
N SER A 658 -11.08 29.84 5.52
CA SER A 658 -11.30 29.50 6.92
C SER A 658 -10.12 28.73 7.49
N LEU A 659 -9.88 28.90 8.77
CA LEU A 659 -8.87 28.19 9.55
C LEU A 659 -9.56 27.23 10.52
N GLN A 660 -9.05 26.00 10.63
CA GLN A 660 -9.56 24.98 11.55
C GLN A 660 -8.41 24.18 12.16
N LEU A 661 -8.59 23.68 13.39
CA LEU A 661 -7.67 22.73 13.99
C LEU A 661 -8.09 21.29 13.66
N LEU A 662 -7.10 20.44 13.40
CA LEU A 662 -7.26 19.00 13.22
C LEU A 662 -6.45 18.26 14.29
N SER A 663 -7.05 17.20 14.82
CA SER A 663 -6.40 16.29 15.75
C SER A 663 -5.63 15.20 14.99
N PRO A 664 -4.34 14.96 15.27
CA PRO A 664 -3.59 13.85 14.66
C PRO A 664 -4.04 12.46 15.14
N VAL A 665 -4.84 12.41 16.21
CA VAL A 665 -5.40 11.16 16.77
C VAL A 665 -6.45 10.60 15.81
N SER A 666 -7.54 11.35 15.58
CA SER A 666 -8.63 10.89 14.71
C SER A 666 -8.51 11.39 13.26
N TRP A 667 -7.71 12.43 13.01
CA TRP A 667 -7.69 13.22 11.77
C TRP A 667 -9.03 13.91 11.45
N GLU A 668 -9.79 14.22 12.50
CA GLU A 668 -11.02 14.98 12.42
C GLU A 668 -10.79 16.44 12.82
N THR A 669 -11.69 17.30 12.38
CA THR A 669 -11.70 18.71 12.75
C THR A 669 -12.14 18.85 14.21
N ILE A 670 -11.45 19.69 14.97
CA ILE A 670 -11.81 19.96 16.36
C ILE A 670 -13.02 20.90 16.37
N PRO A 671 -14.16 20.51 16.99
CA PRO A 671 -15.34 21.36 17.05
C PRO A 671 -15.04 22.72 17.68
N ASN A 672 -15.79 23.76 17.30
CA ASN A 672 -15.67 25.11 17.87
C ASN A 672 -14.29 25.80 17.69
N THR A 673 -13.43 25.30 16.80
CA THR A 673 -12.12 25.91 16.47
C THR A 673 -12.07 26.57 15.10
N ARG A 674 -13.21 26.62 14.39
CA ARG A 674 -13.30 27.26 13.08
C ARG A 674 -13.24 28.78 13.22
N VAL A 675 -12.31 29.40 12.49
CA VAL A 675 -12.17 30.84 12.35
C VAL A 675 -12.36 31.18 10.87
N ASP A 676 -13.48 31.80 10.54
CA ASP A 676 -13.74 32.28 9.18
C ASP A 676 -13.07 33.65 8.97
N LEU A 677 -12.46 33.84 7.81
CA LEU A 677 -11.92 35.12 7.38
C LEU A 677 -13.01 35.99 6.73
N ASP A 678 -12.72 37.28 6.58
CA ASP A 678 -13.66 38.25 6.03
C ASP A 678 -13.85 38.04 4.51
N GLU A 679 -14.91 38.64 3.96
CA GLU A 679 -15.14 38.60 2.52
C GLU A 679 -13.98 39.26 1.75
N TRP A 680 -13.54 38.54 0.72
CA TRP A 680 -12.45 38.85 -0.20
C TRP A 680 -11.07 38.86 0.48
N GLU A 681 -11.00 38.44 1.74
CA GLU A 681 -9.76 38.26 2.47
C GLU A 681 -9.13 36.90 2.16
N HIS A 682 -7.99 36.93 1.50
CA HIS A 682 -7.20 35.78 1.14
C HIS A 682 -6.05 35.61 2.12
N LEU A 683 -5.86 34.38 2.62
CA LEU A 683 -4.72 34.08 3.45
C LEU A 683 -3.47 33.88 2.59
N THR A 684 -2.44 34.68 2.81
CA THR A 684 -1.20 34.66 2.01
C THR A 684 -0.11 33.84 2.67
N CYS A 685 -0.08 33.81 4.01
CA CYS A 685 0.93 33.07 4.76
C CYS A 685 0.44 32.67 6.16
N LEU A 686 0.87 31.49 6.59
CA LEU A 686 0.65 30.93 7.92
C LEU A 686 1.98 30.36 8.45
N LYS A 687 2.38 30.78 9.64
CA LYS A 687 3.59 30.28 10.31
C LYS A 687 3.36 30.09 11.81
N ASN A 688 3.91 29.01 12.35
CA ASN A 688 4.16 28.89 13.79
C ASN A 688 5.40 29.72 14.12
N VAL A 689 5.25 30.68 15.03
CA VAL A 689 6.28 31.64 15.44
C VAL A 689 6.46 31.65 16.95
N MET A 690 7.68 31.44 17.39
CA MET A 690 8.21 31.63 18.74
C MET A 690 8.49 33.12 18.97
N LEU A 691 7.60 33.79 19.71
CA LEU A 691 7.72 35.20 20.05
C LEU A 691 8.13 35.36 21.52
N SER A 692 8.82 36.46 21.84
CA SER A 692 9.25 36.77 23.20
C SER A 692 8.05 36.86 24.14
N SER A 693 8.11 36.13 25.26
CA SER A 693 7.04 36.09 26.26
C SER A 693 7.64 36.00 27.66
N GLU A 694 7.27 36.92 28.53
CA GLU A 694 7.73 36.97 29.93
C GLU A 694 7.12 35.84 30.79
N GLY A 695 6.08 35.16 30.30
CA GLY A 695 5.37 34.11 31.03
C GLY A 695 5.96 32.70 30.91
N THR A 696 7.01 32.51 30.10
CA THR A 696 7.63 31.19 29.84
C THR A 696 9.06 31.14 30.34
N THR A 697 9.50 29.99 30.88
CA THR A 697 10.87 29.80 31.39
C THR A 697 11.95 29.98 30.32
N THR A 698 11.64 29.66 29.07
CA THR A 698 12.49 29.87 27.89
C THR A 698 12.53 31.33 27.42
N GLY A 699 11.66 32.18 27.93
CA GLY A 699 11.44 33.55 27.44
C GLY A 699 10.76 33.64 26.08
N MET A 700 10.32 32.51 25.49
CA MET A 700 9.63 32.46 24.20
C MET A 700 8.41 31.54 24.25
N LYS A 701 7.33 31.96 23.60
CA LYS A 701 6.09 31.18 23.44
C LYS A 701 5.73 31.03 21.97
N GLY A 702 5.23 29.86 21.59
CA GLY A 702 4.71 29.58 20.25
C GLY A 702 3.35 30.22 20.01
N TYR A 703 3.18 30.84 18.85
CA TYR A 703 1.93 31.41 18.35
C TYR A 703 1.75 31.06 16.88
N LEU A 704 0.50 31.03 16.41
CA LEU A 704 0.20 30.95 14.98
C LEU A 704 -0.01 32.36 14.43
N ALA A 705 0.89 32.81 13.55
CA ALA A 705 0.79 34.09 12.88
C ALA A 705 0.28 33.90 11.44
N LEU A 706 -0.75 34.66 11.10
CA LEU A 706 -1.40 34.70 9.78
C LEU A 706 -1.21 36.08 9.17
N GLY A 707 -0.84 36.09 7.89
CA GLY A 707 -0.88 37.26 7.05
C GLY A 707 -1.96 37.08 6.00
N THR A 708 -2.76 38.12 5.80
CA THR A 708 -3.85 38.12 4.84
C THR A 708 -3.79 39.32 3.92
N ASN A 709 -4.54 39.23 2.82
CA ASN A 709 -4.72 40.28 1.85
C ASN A 709 -6.18 40.36 1.40
N TYR A 710 -6.75 41.57 1.38
CA TYR A 710 -8.05 41.78 0.76
C TYR A 710 -7.90 41.98 -0.75
N CYS A 711 -8.47 41.07 -1.54
CA CYS A 711 -8.39 41.05 -2.99
C CYS A 711 -9.70 41.58 -3.61
N TYR A 712 -9.78 42.89 -3.86
CA TYR A 712 -10.97 43.53 -4.47
C TYR A 712 -10.88 43.72 -5.99
N GLY A 713 -9.77 43.31 -6.62
CA GLY A 713 -9.46 43.59 -8.03
C GLY A 713 -8.25 44.53 -8.17
N GLU A 714 -7.81 44.77 -9.41
CA GLU A 714 -6.61 45.57 -9.71
C GLU A 714 -6.81 47.07 -9.44
N ASP A 715 -8.02 47.59 -9.66
CA ASP A 715 -8.33 49.02 -9.53
C ASP A 715 -8.40 49.51 -8.08
N VAL A 716 -8.36 48.60 -7.10
CA VAL A 716 -8.52 48.89 -5.69
C VAL A 716 -7.19 48.67 -4.96
N THR A 717 -6.82 49.63 -4.09
CA THR A 717 -5.61 49.49 -3.27
C THR A 717 -5.74 48.31 -2.30
N SER A 718 -4.84 47.34 -2.44
CA SER A 718 -4.77 46.17 -1.58
C SER A 718 -4.34 46.54 -0.16
N ARG A 719 -5.12 46.12 0.84
CA ARG A 719 -4.75 46.16 2.27
C ARG A 719 -4.68 44.73 2.79
N GLY A 720 -3.95 44.52 3.88
CA GLY A 720 -3.84 43.21 4.52
C GLY A 720 -4.13 43.27 6.01
N ARG A 721 -4.11 42.12 6.68
CA ARG A 721 -4.29 42.01 8.13
C ARG A 721 -3.26 41.04 8.70
N ILE A 722 -2.74 41.36 9.88
CA ILE A 722 -1.94 40.43 10.68
C ILE A 722 -2.83 39.89 11.79
N ILE A 723 -2.92 38.57 11.89
CA ILE A 723 -3.66 37.87 12.94
C ILE A 723 -2.68 36.97 13.70
N ILE A 724 -2.65 37.06 15.02
CA ILE A 724 -1.85 36.17 15.89
C ILE A 724 -2.83 35.40 16.76
N LEU A 725 -2.72 34.08 16.69
CA LEU A 725 -3.53 33.12 17.42
C LEU A 725 -2.68 32.37 18.44
N ASP A 726 -3.28 32.06 19.57
CA ASP A 726 -2.75 31.22 20.63
C ASP A 726 -3.65 29.99 20.75
N ILE A 727 -3.07 28.78 20.77
CA ILE A 727 -3.83 27.55 20.99
C ILE A 727 -3.71 27.22 22.47
N ILE A 728 -4.84 27.29 23.17
CA ILE A 728 -4.92 27.07 24.61
C ILE A 728 -5.62 25.75 24.92
N ASP A 729 -5.19 25.13 26.01
CA ASP A 729 -5.85 23.96 26.57
C ASP A 729 -7.01 24.40 27.48
N VAL A 730 -8.17 23.80 27.26
CA VAL A 730 -9.41 24.02 28.00
C VAL A 730 -9.97 22.68 28.47
N VAL A 731 -10.85 22.72 29.47
CA VAL A 731 -11.56 21.52 29.91
C VAL A 731 -12.47 21.06 28.76
N PRO A 732 -12.33 19.80 28.28
CA PRO A 732 -13.15 19.30 27.18
C PRO A 732 -14.63 19.23 27.60
N GLU A 733 -15.52 19.48 26.65
CA GLU A 733 -16.95 19.33 26.83
C GLU A 733 -17.32 17.84 27.09
N PRO A 734 -18.27 17.56 28.00
CA PRO A 734 -18.69 16.19 28.28
C PRO A 734 -19.11 15.43 27.02
N GLY A 735 -18.46 14.30 26.75
CA GLY A 735 -18.72 13.48 25.55
C GLY A 735 -17.93 13.89 24.30
N GLN A 736 -17.16 14.99 24.32
CA GLN A 736 -16.35 15.44 23.19
C GLN A 736 -14.87 15.66 23.60
N PRO A 737 -14.05 14.60 23.67
CA PRO A 737 -12.67 14.69 24.15
C PRO A 737 -11.76 15.57 23.26
N LEU A 738 -12.12 15.74 21.98
CA LEU A 738 -11.37 16.59 21.03
C LEU A 738 -11.41 18.08 21.39
N THR A 739 -12.45 18.53 22.11
CA THR A 739 -12.65 19.96 22.47
C THR A 739 -11.69 20.46 23.56
N LYS A 740 -10.66 19.70 23.90
CA LYS A 740 -9.60 20.10 24.83
C LYS A 740 -8.79 21.31 24.35
N ASN A 741 -8.74 21.57 23.04
CA ASN A 741 -7.97 22.67 22.46
C ASN A 741 -8.91 23.75 21.91
N LYS A 742 -8.59 25.02 22.17
CA LYS A 742 -9.35 26.18 21.68
C LYS A 742 -8.42 27.24 21.10
N ILE A 743 -8.89 27.92 20.05
CA ILE A 743 -8.18 29.06 19.48
C ILE A 743 -8.55 30.35 20.23
N LYS A 744 -7.53 31.10 20.64
CA LYS A 744 -7.67 32.46 21.18
C LYS A 744 -6.98 33.45 20.24
N ILE A 745 -7.70 34.47 19.77
CA ILE A 745 -7.12 35.57 19.00
C ILE A 745 -6.41 36.50 19.98
N VAL A 746 -5.08 36.64 19.81
CA VAL A 746 -4.24 37.54 20.62
C VAL A 746 -4.15 38.91 19.98
N TYR A 747 -3.93 38.95 18.66
CA TYR A 747 -3.83 40.18 17.89
C TYR A 747 -4.58 40.02 16.57
N SER A 748 -5.32 41.04 16.15
CA SER A 748 -5.95 41.09 14.83
C SER A 748 -6.09 42.56 14.41
N LYS A 749 -5.22 43.03 13.52
CA LYS A 749 -5.28 44.41 13.01
C LYS A 749 -4.88 44.51 11.55
N GLU A 750 -5.61 45.36 10.83
CA GLU A 750 -5.33 45.72 9.45
C GLU A 750 -4.02 46.51 9.32
N GLN A 751 -3.36 46.31 8.19
CA GLN A 751 -2.11 46.94 7.81
C GLN A 751 -2.31 47.80 6.57
N LYS A 752 -1.46 48.82 6.42
CA LYS A 752 -1.55 49.80 5.32
C LYS A 752 -1.25 49.23 3.93
N GLY A 753 -0.82 47.98 3.84
CA GLY A 753 -0.56 47.28 2.59
C GLY A 753 -0.82 45.78 2.75
N PRO A 754 -0.73 45.01 1.65
CA PRO A 754 -0.93 43.57 1.68
C PRO A 754 0.15 42.91 2.54
N VAL A 755 -0.25 42.03 3.45
CA VAL A 755 0.72 41.21 4.20
C VAL A 755 0.99 39.99 3.34
N THR A 756 2.21 39.85 2.83
CA THR A 756 2.54 38.82 1.83
C THR A 756 3.36 37.66 2.41
N ALA A 757 4.13 37.93 3.46
CA ALA A 757 4.94 36.92 4.14
C ALA A 757 5.12 37.27 5.62
N LEU A 758 5.22 36.23 6.45
CA LEU A 758 5.54 36.32 7.87
C LEU A 758 6.70 35.38 8.21
N SER A 759 7.53 35.78 9.16
CA SER A 759 8.60 34.96 9.74
C SER A 759 8.92 35.43 11.15
N GLN A 760 9.95 34.86 11.76
CA GLN A 760 10.43 35.22 13.09
C GLN A 760 11.94 35.45 13.10
N VAL A 761 12.42 36.27 14.02
CA VAL A 761 13.85 36.39 14.36
C VAL A 761 13.99 36.69 15.85
N VAL A 762 14.66 35.82 16.60
CA VAL A 762 15.02 36.05 18.02
C VAL A 762 13.83 36.58 18.86
N GLY A 763 12.67 35.96 18.74
CA GLY A 763 11.45 36.35 19.47
C GLY A 763 10.68 37.57 18.92
N PHE A 764 11.12 38.16 17.81
CA PHE A 764 10.41 39.20 17.07
C PHE A 764 9.68 38.62 15.86
N LEU A 765 8.57 39.24 15.48
CA LEU A 765 7.81 38.89 14.28
C LEU A 765 8.31 39.72 13.10
N LEU A 766 8.67 39.09 11.99
CA LEU A 766 8.89 39.78 10.72
C LEU A 766 7.63 39.70 9.87
N SER A 767 7.29 40.81 9.21
CA SER A 767 6.22 40.84 8.22
C SER A 767 6.62 41.62 6.98
N ALA A 768 6.45 41.03 5.81
CA ALA A 768 6.49 41.75 4.54
C ALA A 768 5.13 42.39 4.29
N ILE A 769 5.09 43.73 4.25
CA ILE A 769 3.88 44.52 4.04
C ILE A 769 4.12 45.43 2.84
N GLY A 770 3.44 45.14 1.72
CA GLY A 770 3.68 45.81 0.45
C GLY A 770 5.15 45.67 0.01
N GLN A 771 5.86 46.80 -0.10
CA GLN A 771 7.26 46.87 -0.54
C GLN A 771 8.27 46.95 0.62
N LYS A 772 7.84 46.77 1.88
CA LYS A 772 8.66 46.94 3.08
C LYS A 772 8.63 45.70 3.98
N ILE A 773 9.65 45.53 4.81
CA ILE A 773 9.75 44.42 5.78
C ILE A 773 9.85 44.99 7.18
N TYR A 774 8.79 44.83 7.95
CA TYR A 774 8.71 45.32 9.32
C TYR A 774 9.15 44.25 10.32
N ILE A 775 9.81 44.69 11.40
CA ILE A 775 10.13 43.88 12.57
C ILE A 775 9.29 44.38 13.74
N TRP A 776 8.52 43.49 14.34
CA TRP A 776 7.60 43.78 15.43
C TRP A 776 7.98 43.05 16.70
N GLN A 777 7.75 43.71 17.84
CA GLN A 777 7.75 43.08 19.16
C GLN A 777 6.31 42.96 19.65
N LEU A 778 5.90 41.76 20.07
CA LEU A 778 4.62 41.54 20.73
C LEU A 778 4.75 41.94 22.21
N LYS A 779 3.99 42.97 22.64
CA LYS A 779 3.89 43.42 24.04
C LYS A 779 2.44 43.72 24.36
N ASP A 780 1.93 43.22 25.49
CA ASP A 780 0.55 43.46 25.95
C ASP A 780 -0.52 43.20 24.87
N ASN A 781 -0.33 42.13 24.09
CA ASN A 781 -1.17 41.75 22.93
C ASN A 781 -1.18 42.78 21.78
N GLU A 782 -0.21 43.67 21.72
CA GLU A 782 -0.02 44.67 20.67
C GLU A 782 1.32 44.48 19.95
N LEU A 783 1.35 44.78 18.65
CA LEU A 783 2.59 44.77 17.86
C LEU A 783 3.21 46.17 17.84
N VAL A 784 4.39 46.29 18.47
CA VAL A 784 5.19 47.52 18.48
C VAL A 784 6.28 47.42 17.41
N GLY A 785 6.31 48.39 16.49
CA GLY A 785 7.31 48.43 15.42
C GLY A 785 8.70 48.75 15.97
N VAL A 786 9.67 47.88 15.70
CA VAL A 786 11.06 48.02 16.13
C VAL A 786 11.94 48.51 14.98
N ALA A 787 11.72 48.00 13.77
CA ALA A 787 12.44 48.35 12.55
C ALA A 787 11.57 48.13 11.31
N PHE A 788 11.97 48.64 10.13
CA PHE A 788 11.30 48.44 8.85
C PHE A 788 12.25 48.45 7.65
#